data_AF-A0A2K2FEW1-F1
#
_entry.id   AF-A0A2K2FEW1-F1
#
_cell.length_a   1.000
_cell.length_b   1.000
_cell.length_c   1.000
_cell.angle_alpha   90.00
_cell.angle_beta   90.00
_cell.angle_gamma   90.00
#
_symmetry.space_group_name_H-M   'P 1'
#
loop_
_entity.id
_entity.type
_entity.pdbx_description
1 polymer ?
#
loop_
_entity_poly.entity_id
_entity_poly.type
_entity_poly.pdbx_seq_one_letter_code
_entity_poly.pdbx_strand_id
1 'polypeptide(L)'
;MKDPKAQLATNAFKSNDLLAYWSFDEGSGKVSEDKVSGIKDPIKYVFNEAKYKPSTDPLRKAGVKGGSLLFDGYSTWIERSAEKAFKPGKALTIEVWVAPKNYEWGDGGKLSTIINQYDSQNKQGYALGMYRHGSWSFQIGTGKEWVEVWSEEKPLLKNKWSHVVGVFDGASGTVAIYLNGEKVGFTNIAEGSAIAPCERPLLIGKNNEGVDIGGPFTANMFSGLMDELKVYSRAMSEEEVKASYNDYIKALGNGALPEPELHPDRSLYAGDRHRPQYHFIAPEKWMNEPHGPIYFNGKYHIFYQHNPQGPYWHHIHWGHAVSDDMVHWKDLPIALSPEKGEVDPDGCWSGCSVIDDNGIPVILYTAGDDSKVPNTMIGLARSTFKADQDSELKTWIKEKTPVLVQKQGEGMYKQFRDPFAWKEGDTWYMLVGSGMPDKGGTALVYTSKDLVSWEYRNPLYVGDQFKYPKTGQVWELPVLFPIGTDKQGNKKHIFIINPWFNGVSPYTSKNIWYWIGVWDKENCKFIPDDEEPQIFDYGEHFTGPSGLIDDKGRVILFSIAQDGRTGLQQYLSGWAHNAGIPLILSLGDDGKLRIEPIPEFQSLRKEKLASFTNKSIKDANELLKNIKGDMLEIIVELENVSAESYGMKVRSTEDGQEETVIFYDSLKKTLNVDRLKSSKASDVRKGIQGGEFFLDGNTLKLHIYLDRSMVEVYANNTKSITTRVYPTREDALGVSVWGNGDVTVKSMEIWSMNSAY
;
A
#
# COMPACT_ATOMS: atom_id res chain seq x y z
N MET A 1 -13.66 -10.98 -57.08
CA MET A 1 -14.83 -11.46 -56.31
C MET A 1 -14.52 -11.21 -54.85
N LYS A 2 -15.25 -10.28 -54.22
CA LYS A 2 -15.04 -9.88 -52.82
C LYS A 2 -15.84 -10.83 -51.92
N ASP A 3 -15.22 -11.24 -50.81
CA ASP A 3 -15.78 -12.15 -49.81
C ASP A 3 -17.03 -11.55 -49.13
N PRO A 4 -18.20 -12.23 -49.16
CA PRO A 4 -19.44 -11.74 -48.55
C PRO A 4 -19.41 -11.64 -47.02
N LYS A 5 -18.41 -12.23 -46.35
CA LYS A 5 -18.29 -12.18 -44.87
C LYS A 5 -17.79 -10.84 -44.32
N ALA A 6 -17.20 -9.99 -45.15
CA ALA A 6 -16.76 -8.65 -44.73
C ALA A 6 -17.87 -7.59 -44.76
N GLN A 7 -19.07 -7.91 -45.28
CA GLN A 7 -20.14 -6.94 -45.52
C GLN A 7 -21.26 -6.96 -44.46
N LEU A 8 -21.22 -7.90 -43.51
CA LEU A 8 -22.19 -8.01 -42.40
C LEU A 8 -21.75 -7.29 -41.12
N ALA A 9 -20.52 -6.75 -41.05
CA ALA A 9 -19.99 -6.07 -39.86
C ALA A 9 -19.98 -4.53 -39.95
N THR A 10 -20.41 -3.94 -41.07
CA THR A 10 -20.29 -2.48 -41.32
C THR A 10 -21.62 -1.72 -41.37
N ASN A 11 -22.77 -2.36 -41.17
CA ASN A 11 -24.09 -1.71 -41.25
C ASN A 11 -24.69 -1.26 -39.90
N ALA A 12 -23.97 -1.37 -38.78
CA ALA A 12 -24.44 -0.90 -37.47
C ALA A 12 -24.03 0.56 -37.13
N PHE A 13 -23.20 1.22 -37.95
CA PHE A 13 -22.62 2.53 -37.64
C PHE A 13 -23.42 3.74 -38.15
N LYS A 14 -24.69 3.56 -38.54
CA LYS A 14 -25.56 4.65 -39.03
C LYS A 14 -27.00 4.55 -38.54
N SER A 15 -27.20 4.23 -37.27
CA SER A 15 -28.44 4.63 -36.62
C SER A 15 -28.27 6.09 -36.17
N ASN A 16 -29.19 6.97 -36.56
CA ASN A 16 -29.16 8.41 -36.18
C ASN A 16 -29.27 8.64 -34.65
N ASP A 17 -29.33 7.57 -33.86
CA ASP A 17 -29.55 7.58 -32.42
C ASP A 17 -28.28 7.32 -31.59
N LEU A 18 -27.19 6.77 -32.15
CA LEU A 18 -25.93 6.57 -31.44
C LEU A 18 -25.17 7.90 -31.36
N LEU A 19 -24.97 8.42 -30.16
CA LEU A 19 -24.36 9.73 -29.89
C LEU A 19 -22.83 9.66 -29.78
N ALA A 20 -22.32 8.61 -29.13
CA ALA A 20 -20.89 8.42 -28.92
C ALA A 20 -20.55 6.93 -28.77
N TYR A 21 -19.33 6.55 -29.17
CA TYR A 21 -18.81 5.19 -28.99
C TYR A 21 -17.29 5.18 -28.82
N TRP A 22 -16.85 4.83 -27.61
CA TRP A 22 -15.45 4.55 -27.30
C TRP A 22 -15.26 3.03 -27.21
N SER A 23 -14.60 2.46 -28.20
CA SER A 23 -14.27 1.02 -28.22
C SER A 23 -13.00 0.67 -27.45
N PHE A 24 -12.12 1.64 -27.21
CA PHE A 24 -10.80 1.42 -26.58
C PHE A 24 -9.82 0.48 -27.35
N ASP A 25 -10.08 0.23 -28.63
CA ASP A 25 -9.24 -0.57 -29.56
C ASP A 25 -7.93 0.08 -30.04
N GLU A 26 -7.59 1.32 -29.64
CA GLU A 26 -6.49 2.07 -30.26
C GLU A 26 -5.09 1.45 -30.08
N GLY A 27 -4.94 0.49 -29.16
CA GLY A 27 -3.71 -0.25 -28.89
C GLY A 27 -2.64 0.54 -28.12
N SER A 28 -2.42 1.81 -28.46
CA SER A 28 -1.49 2.73 -27.79
C SER A 28 -1.94 4.20 -27.92
N GLY A 29 -1.22 5.10 -27.28
CA GLY A 29 -1.43 6.54 -27.38
C GLY A 29 -2.29 7.17 -26.28
N LYS A 30 -2.28 8.50 -26.24
CA LYS A 30 -2.78 9.34 -25.14
C LYS A 30 -4.19 9.90 -25.39
N VAL A 31 -4.92 9.32 -26.33
CA VAL A 31 -6.28 9.72 -26.72
C VAL A 31 -7.17 8.50 -26.88
N SER A 32 -8.47 8.68 -26.68
CA SER A 32 -9.52 7.72 -27.02
C SER A 32 -10.41 8.36 -28.08
N GLU A 33 -10.72 7.64 -29.15
CA GLU A 33 -11.54 8.16 -30.24
C GLU A 33 -13.00 7.77 -30.06
N ASP A 34 -13.87 8.77 -30.12
CA ASP A 34 -15.29 8.53 -30.31
C ASP A 34 -15.56 8.22 -31.79
N LYS A 35 -15.82 6.94 -32.07
CA LYS A 35 -16.02 6.40 -33.42
C LYS A 35 -17.23 6.98 -34.15
N VAL A 36 -18.14 7.69 -33.45
CA VAL A 36 -19.30 8.35 -34.06
C VAL A 36 -18.93 9.73 -34.58
N SER A 37 -18.35 10.56 -33.70
CA SER A 37 -18.06 11.97 -34.01
C SER A 37 -16.67 12.18 -34.62
N GLY A 38 -15.76 11.21 -34.48
CA GLY A 38 -14.34 11.34 -34.82
C GLY A 38 -13.55 12.23 -33.84
N ILE A 39 -14.17 12.66 -32.74
CA ILE A 39 -13.50 13.46 -31.71
C ILE A 39 -12.49 12.56 -30.98
N LYS A 40 -11.27 13.06 -30.85
CA LYS A 40 -10.20 12.43 -30.07
C LYS A 40 -10.16 13.08 -28.70
N ASP A 41 -10.71 12.40 -27.70
CA ASP A 41 -10.73 12.89 -26.34
C ASP A 41 -9.41 12.52 -25.64
N PRO A 42 -8.74 13.48 -24.96
CA PRO A 42 -7.48 13.21 -24.27
C PRO A 42 -7.68 12.27 -23.08
N ILE A 43 -6.77 11.30 -22.95
CA ILE A 43 -6.64 10.47 -21.74
C ILE A 43 -5.65 11.15 -20.82
N LYS A 44 -6.14 11.64 -19.68
CA LYS A 44 -5.29 12.06 -18.56
C LYS A 44 -4.72 10.79 -17.92
N TYR A 45 -3.42 10.82 -17.63
CA TYR A 45 -2.69 9.71 -17.03
C TYR A 45 -1.36 10.24 -16.51
N VAL A 46 -0.97 9.88 -15.28
CA VAL A 46 0.20 10.51 -14.65
C VAL A 46 1.51 10.25 -15.38
N PHE A 47 1.65 9.12 -16.09
CA PHE A 47 2.89 8.78 -16.80
C PHE A 47 2.92 9.18 -18.27
N ASN A 48 1.90 9.89 -18.75
CA ASN A 48 1.97 10.57 -20.05
C ASN A 48 3.18 11.50 -20.14
N GLU A 49 3.52 12.15 -19.02
CA GLU A 49 4.68 13.02 -18.81
C GLU A 49 5.32 12.67 -17.45
N ALA A 50 5.86 11.46 -17.37
CA ALA A 50 6.38 10.91 -16.11
C ALA A 50 7.58 11.71 -15.58
N LYS A 51 7.57 12.01 -14.27
CA LYS A 51 8.63 12.80 -13.61
C LYS A 51 9.86 12.00 -13.20
N TYR A 52 9.69 10.75 -12.79
CA TYR A 52 10.75 9.96 -12.13
C TYR A 52 11.22 8.75 -12.95
N LYS A 53 10.49 8.42 -14.01
CA LYS A 53 10.71 7.29 -14.92
C LYS A 53 10.48 7.72 -16.36
N PRO A 54 10.86 6.90 -17.37
CA PRO A 54 10.45 7.14 -18.75
C PRO A 54 8.93 7.25 -18.89
N SER A 55 8.47 8.16 -19.75
CA SER A 55 7.04 8.31 -20.03
C SER A 55 6.48 7.08 -20.74
N THR A 56 5.24 6.72 -20.42
CA THR A 56 4.53 5.56 -20.98
C THR A 56 3.10 5.94 -21.33
N ASP A 57 2.52 5.25 -22.31
CA ASP A 57 1.13 5.44 -22.67
C ASP A 57 0.18 4.88 -21.60
N PRO A 58 -1.08 5.35 -21.53
CA PRO A 58 -2.12 4.74 -20.72
C PRO A 58 -2.23 3.23 -21.00
N LEU A 59 -2.47 2.46 -19.94
CA LEU A 59 -2.47 1.01 -20.01
C LEU A 59 -3.73 0.48 -20.70
N ARG A 60 -3.53 -0.37 -21.72
CA ARG A 60 -4.59 -1.04 -22.44
C ARG A 60 -4.42 -2.56 -22.34
N LYS A 61 -5.53 -3.28 -22.29
CA LYS A 61 -5.59 -4.74 -22.07
C LYS A 61 -6.56 -5.38 -23.06
N ALA A 62 -6.61 -6.71 -23.11
CA ALA A 62 -7.66 -7.41 -23.86
C ALA A 62 -9.05 -7.04 -23.29
N GLY A 63 -9.97 -6.67 -24.18
CA GLY A 63 -11.36 -6.37 -23.84
C GLY A 63 -12.27 -7.58 -23.99
N VAL A 64 -13.57 -7.39 -23.74
CA VAL A 64 -14.61 -8.33 -24.15
C VAL A 64 -14.67 -8.42 -25.68
N LYS A 65 -14.32 -7.32 -26.37
CA LYS A 65 -14.15 -7.28 -27.81
C LYS A 65 -12.97 -6.38 -28.16
N GLY A 66 -11.90 -6.97 -28.68
CA GLY A 66 -10.71 -6.19 -29.07
C GLY A 66 -9.93 -5.71 -27.85
N GLY A 67 -9.76 -4.39 -27.71
CA GLY A 67 -9.01 -3.76 -26.61
C GLY A 67 -9.89 -3.17 -25.52
N SER A 68 -9.30 -2.87 -24.37
CA SER A 68 -9.91 -2.13 -23.27
C SER A 68 -8.93 -1.09 -22.71
N LEU A 69 -9.45 -0.11 -21.97
CA LEU A 69 -8.64 0.87 -21.25
C LEU A 69 -8.67 0.57 -19.74
N LEU A 70 -7.49 0.54 -19.12
CA LEU A 70 -7.35 0.41 -17.66
C LEU A 70 -7.39 1.78 -17.01
N PHE A 71 -8.41 1.98 -16.19
CA PHE A 71 -8.52 3.13 -15.30
C PHE A 71 -7.90 2.76 -13.95
N ASP A 72 -6.86 3.49 -13.57
CA ASP A 72 -6.05 3.17 -12.40
C ASP A 72 -6.68 3.59 -11.06
N GLY A 73 -7.85 4.22 -11.04
CA GLY A 73 -8.50 4.68 -9.82
C GLY A 73 -7.98 6.00 -9.24
N TYR A 74 -7.04 6.70 -9.86
CA TYR A 74 -6.62 8.02 -9.33
C TYR A 74 -6.08 9.01 -10.36
N SER A 75 -5.49 8.54 -11.47
CA SER A 75 -4.84 9.40 -12.46
C SER A 75 -5.31 9.20 -13.90
N THR A 76 -6.02 8.10 -14.18
CA THR A 76 -6.50 7.79 -15.52
C THR A 76 -7.96 8.21 -15.70
N TRP A 77 -8.24 9.17 -16.58
CA TRP A 77 -9.61 9.53 -16.98
C TRP A 77 -9.63 10.18 -18.37
N ILE A 78 -10.80 10.20 -19.01
CA ILE A 78 -11.02 10.90 -20.28
C ILE A 78 -11.88 12.13 -20.02
N GLU A 79 -11.57 13.21 -20.72
CA GLU A 79 -12.28 14.48 -20.60
C GLU A 79 -12.71 14.99 -21.98
N ARG A 80 -14.00 15.27 -22.12
CA ARG A 80 -14.57 16.00 -23.26
C ARG A 80 -15.12 17.34 -22.78
N SER A 81 -14.72 18.42 -23.45
CA SER A 81 -15.18 19.77 -23.10
C SER A 81 -16.71 19.87 -23.18
N ALA A 82 -17.29 20.72 -22.32
CA ALA A 82 -18.75 20.91 -22.26
C ALA A 82 -19.39 21.26 -23.61
N GLU A 83 -18.71 22.09 -24.40
CA GLU A 83 -19.13 22.53 -25.73
C GLU A 83 -19.28 21.38 -26.75
N LYS A 84 -18.48 20.32 -26.58
CA LYS A 84 -18.45 19.14 -27.47
C LYS A 84 -19.23 17.96 -26.90
N ALA A 85 -19.63 18.02 -25.63
CA ALA A 85 -20.41 16.98 -24.99
C ALA A 85 -21.83 16.94 -25.56
N PHE A 86 -22.38 15.74 -25.72
CA PHE A 86 -23.78 15.58 -26.12
C PHE A 86 -24.69 15.94 -24.95
N LYS A 87 -25.87 16.49 -25.25
CA LYS A 87 -26.87 16.93 -24.26
C LYS A 87 -28.12 16.06 -24.39
N PRO A 88 -28.28 15.02 -23.56
CA PRO A 88 -29.45 14.15 -23.62
C PRO A 88 -30.74 14.92 -23.36
N GLY A 89 -31.80 14.57 -24.07
CA GLY A 89 -33.12 15.21 -23.95
C GLY A 89 -34.10 14.32 -23.19
N LYS A 90 -35.13 13.84 -23.89
CA LYS A 90 -36.18 12.98 -23.34
C LYS A 90 -35.82 11.50 -23.29
N ALA A 91 -34.66 11.10 -23.78
CA ALA A 91 -34.24 9.72 -23.75
C ALA A 91 -32.71 9.62 -23.72
N LEU A 92 -32.20 8.59 -23.06
CA LEU A 92 -30.78 8.28 -22.96
C LEU A 92 -30.60 6.79 -22.69
N THR A 93 -29.69 6.14 -23.40
CA THR A 93 -29.16 4.83 -23.00
C THR A 93 -27.65 4.91 -22.94
N ILE A 94 -27.06 4.45 -21.83
CA ILE A 94 -25.61 4.26 -21.69
C ILE A 94 -25.37 2.78 -21.52
N GLU A 95 -24.51 2.21 -22.36
CA GLU A 95 -24.15 0.80 -22.40
C GLU A 95 -22.63 0.66 -22.33
N VAL A 96 -22.11 -0.22 -21.47
CA VAL A 96 -20.67 -0.39 -21.26
C VAL A 96 -20.34 -1.77 -20.68
N TRP A 97 -19.17 -2.29 -21.02
CA TRP A 97 -18.56 -3.42 -20.32
C TRP A 97 -17.53 -2.91 -19.31
N VAL A 98 -17.62 -3.40 -18.07
CA VAL A 98 -16.68 -3.03 -17.00
C VAL A 98 -16.18 -4.25 -16.24
N ALA A 99 -14.92 -4.20 -15.82
CA ALA A 99 -14.36 -5.15 -14.87
C ALA A 99 -13.69 -4.37 -13.72
N PRO A 100 -14.40 -4.17 -12.58
CA PRO A 100 -13.83 -3.50 -11.41
C PRO A 100 -12.62 -4.24 -10.87
N LYS A 101 -11.55 -3.51 -10.51
CA LYS A 101 -10.40 -4.07 -9.79
C LYS A 101 -10.64 -4.07 -8.28
N ASN A 102 -11.17 -2.96 -7.78
CA ASN A 102 -11.46 -2.73 -6.37
C ASN A 102 -12.60 -1.72 -6.24
N TYR A 103 -13.09 -1.52 -5.01
CA TYR A 103 -14.12 -0.53 -4.69
C TYR A 103 -13.52 0.56 -3.82
N GLU A 104 -14.07 1.77 -3.89
CA GLU A 104 -13.71 2.87 -3.00
C GLU A 104 -14.52 2.86 -1.69
N TRP A 105 -14.13 3.74 -0.76
CA TRP A 105 -14.81 4.04 0.49
C TRP A 105 -16.19 4.69 0.31
N GLY A 106 -16.52 5.23 -0.86
CA GLY A 106 -17.79 5.92 -1.08
C GLY A 106 -17.87 7.31 -0.43
N ASP A 107 -16.75 8.04 -0.41
CA ASP A 107 -16.69 9.40 0.12
C ASP A 107 -17.80 10.29 -0.46
N GLY A 108 -18.44 11.05 0.44
CA GLY A 108 -19.53 11.95 0.09
C GLY A 108 -20.80 11.27 -0.42
N GLY A 109 -20.93 9.94 -0.33
CA GLY A 109 -22.07 9.21 -0.89
C GLY A 109 -22.09 9.20 -2.42
N LYS A 110 -20.95 9.42 -3.07
CA LYS A 110 -20.85 9.61 -4.53
C LYS A 110 -20.32 8.38 -5.25
N LEU A 111 -20.78 8.20 -6.49
CA LEU A 111 -20.34 7.11 -7.35
C LEU A 111 -18.88 7.31 -7.81
N SER A 112 -18.12 6.23 -7.82
CA SER A 112 -16.94 6.06 -8.66
C SER A 112 -17.41 5.93 -10.11
N THR A 113 -17.48 7.05 -10.82
CA THR A 113 -18.23 7.14 -12.08
C THR A 113 -17.51 6.46 -13.23
N ILE A 114 -18.24 5.64 -13.99
CA ILE A 114 -17.85 5.13 -15.29
C ILE A 114 -17.91 6.26 -16.32
N ILE A 115 -19.04 6.98 -16.38
CA ILE A 115 -19.26 8.16 -17.22
C ILE A 115 -20.21 9.11 -16.50
N ASN A 116 -19.94 10.42 -16.56
CA ASN A 116 -20.81 11.41 -15.96
C ASN A 116 -20.66 12.81 -16.56
N GLN A 117 -21.75 13.56 -16.48
CA GLN A 117 -21.80 14.98 -16.73
C GLN A 117 -22.99 15.54 -15.95
N TYR A 118 -22.76 15.95 -14.70
CA TYR A 118 -23.86 16.37 -13.82
C TYR A 118 -23.53 17.55 -12.91
N ASP A 119 -24.60 18.16 -12.38
CA ASP A 119 -24.58 19.12 -11.29
C ASP A 119 -25.69 18.71 -10.32
N SER A 120 -25.30 18.16 -9.18
CA SER A 120 -26.26 17.61 -8.21
C SER A 120 -27.10 18.70 -7.53
N GLN A 121 -26.53 19.88 -7.32
CA GLN A 121 -27.21 21.00 -6.67
C GLN A 121 -28.33 21.54 -7.56
N ASN A 122 -28.05 21.69 -8.86
CA ASN A 122 -29.01 22.14 -9.86
C ASN A 122 -29.85 20.99 -10.42
N LYS A 123 -29.57 19.75 -9.99
CA LYS A 123 -30.26 18.53 -10.42
C LYS A 123 -30.23 18.38 -11.93
N GLN A 124 -29.05 18.53 -12.54
CA GLN A 124 -28.83 18.49 -13.98
C GLN A 124 -27.95 17.31 -14.37
N GLY A 125 -28.16 16.77 -15.56
CA GLY A 125 -27.26 15.81 -16.18
C GLY A 125 -27.49 14.37 -15.77
N TYR A 126 -26.42 13.57 -15.81
CA TYR A 126 -26.49 12.13 -15.56
C TYR A 126 -25.15 11.57 -15.04
N ALA A 127 -25.22 10.42 -14.38
CA ALA A 127 -24.07 9.65 -13.95
C ALA A 127 -24.37 8.15 -14.00
N LEU A 128 -23.42 7.35 -14.49
CA LEU A 128 -23.40 5.89 -14.35
C LEU A 128 -22.11 5.52 -13.63
N GLY A 129 -22.18 4.73 -12.57
CA GLY A 129 -20.99 4.38 -11.79
C GLY A 129 -21.23 3.35 -10.71
N MET A 130 -20.12 2.88 -10.14
CA MET A 130 -20.13 1.98 -8.99
C MET A 130 -20.01 2.74 -7.67
N TYR A 131 -20.28 2.05 -6.58
CA TYR A 131 -20.14 2.53 -5.22
C TYR A 131 -19.49 1.42 -4.37
N ARG A 132 -19.46 1.61 -3.05
CA ARG A 132 -18.87 0.67 -2.10
C ARG A 132 -19.40 -0.74 -2.30
N HIS A 133 -18.53 -1.73 -2.10
CA HIS A 133 -18.89 -3.14 -2.12
C HIS A 133 -19.51 -3.65 -3.44
N GLY A 134 -19.35 -2.88 -4.52
CA GLY A 134 -19.82 -3.24 -5.85
C GLY A 134 -21.28 -2.89 -6.13
N SER A 135 -22.01 -2.26 -5.19
CA SER A 135 -23.29 -1.66 -5.56
C SER A 135 -23.06 -0.59 -6.62
N TRP A 136 -24.06 -0.31 -7.45
CA TRP A 136 -23.91 0.61 -8.56
C TRP A 136 -25.23 1.29 -8.90
N SER A 137 -25.15 2.40 -9.61
CA SER A 137 -26.31 3.25 -9.88
C SER A 137 -26.25 3.93 -11.23
N PHE A 138 -27.43 4.15 -11.80
CA PHE A 138 -27.66 5.13 -12.85
C PHE A 138 -28.51 6.27 -12.28
N GLN A 139 -28.01 7.49 -12.43
CA GLN A 139 -28.58 8.69 -11.83
C GLN A 139 -28.81 9.75 -12.91
N ILE A 140 -29.92 10.49 -12.79
CA ILE A 140 -30.28 11.58 -13.71
C ILE A 140 -30.85 12.78 -12.96
N GLY A 141 -30.67 13.96 -13.55
CA GLY A 141 -31.24 15.21 -13.08
C GLY A 141 -32.23 15.79 -14.09
N THR A 142 -33.46 16.09 -13.64
CA THR A 142 -34.52 16.69 -14.49
C THR A 142 -34.62 18.21 -14.38
N GLY A 143 -33.73 18.83 -13.59
CA GLY A 143 -33.80 20.22 -13.14
C GLY A 143 -34.81 20.46 -12.00
N LYS A 144 -35.67 19.47 -11.71
CA LYS A 144 -36.64 19.51 -10.60
C LYS A 144 -36.28 18.52 -9.50
N GLU A 145 -35.81 17.34 -9.89
CA GLU A 145 -35.42 16.24 -9.01
C GLU A 145 -34.13 15.58 -9.50
N TRP A 146 -33.40 14.99 -8.55
CA TRP A 146 -32.30 14.07 -8.80
C TRP A 146 -32.83 12.66 -8.53
N VAL A 147 -32.73 11.79 -9.52
CA VAL A 147 -33.33 10.47 -9.52
C VAL A 147 -32.22 9.44 -9.60
N GLU A 148 -32.27 8.46 -8.71
CA GLU A 148 -31.26 7.42 -8.61
C GLU A 148 -31.93 6.05 -8.71
N VAL A 149 -31.36 5.17 -9.51
CA VAL A 149 -31.75 3.76 -9.57
C VAL A 149 -30.54 2.93 -9.18
N TRP A 150 -30.66 2.19 -8.08
CA TRP A 150 -29.59 1.41 -7.49
C TRP A 150 -29.74 -0.08 -7.75
N SER A 151 -28.61 -0.75 -7.95
CA SER A 151 -28.51 -2.20 -7.83
C SER A 151 -27.66 -2.53 -6.60
N GLU A 152 -28.33 -2.86 -5.49
CA GLU A 152 -27.67 -3.21 -4.24
C GLU A 152 -27.49 -4.72 -4.05
N GLU A 153 -28.44 -5.50 -4.57
CA GLU A 153 -28.49 -6.97 -4.42
C GLU A 153 -27.74 -7.71 -5.55
N LYS A 154 -27.45 -7.03 -6.67
CA LYS A 154 -26.68 -7.57 -7.80
C LYS A 154 -25.43 -6.70 -8.05
N PRO A 155 -24.39 -6.84 -7.20
CA PRO A 155 -23.19 -6.00 -7.29
C PRO A 155 -22.34 -6.34 -8.53
N LEU A 156 -21.57 -5.36 -8.98
CA LEU A 156 -20.49 -5.57 -9.94
C LEU A 156 -19.34 -6.28 -9.24
N LEU A 157 -19.01 -7.50 -9.65
CA LEU A 157 -17.97 -8.31 -9.00
C LEU A 157 -16.57 -7.86 -9.43
N LYS A 158 -15.64 -7.80 -8.47
CA LYS A 158 -14.20 -7.60 -8.74
C LYS A 158 -13.68 -8.67 -9.71
N ASN A 159 -12.78 -8.28 -10.61
CA ASN A 159 -12.09 -9.15 -11.56
C ASN A 159 -13.02 -9.98 -12.47
N LYS A 160 -14.23 -9.47 -12.74
CA LYS A 160 -15.19 -10.08 -13.67
C LYS A 160 -15.80 -9.02 -14.58
N TRP A 161 -15.89 -9.33 -15.87
CA TRP A 161 -16.62 -8.50 -16.82
C TRP A 161 -18.12 -8.50 -16.51
N SER A 162 -18.71 -7.31 -16.53
CA SER A 162 -20.13 -7.07 -16.39
C SER A 162 -20.59 -6.13 -17.49
N HIS A 163 -21.68 -6.47 -18.16
CA HIS A 163 -22.38 -5.59 -19.10
C HIS A 163 -23.40 -4.76 -18.33
N VAL A 164 -23.19 -3.46 -18.32
CA VAL A 164 -23.94 -2.50 -17.49
C VAL A 164 -24.67 -1.54 -18.40
N VAL A 165 -25.99 -1.42 -18.22
CA VAL A 165 -26.81 -0.52 -19.03
C VAL A 165 -27.72 0.34 -18.15
N GLY A 166 -27.67 1.65 -18.33
CA GLY A 166 -28.62 2.62 -17.76
C GLY A 166 -29.53 3.18 -18.86
N VAL A 167 -30.84 3.13 -18.64
CA VAL A 167 -31.86 3.58 -19.61
C VAL A 167 -32.75 4.63 -18.95
N PHE A 168 -32.92 5.76 -19.63
CA PHE A 168 -33.92 6.77 -19.33
C PHE A 168 -34.90 6.89 -20.50
N ASP A 169 -36.18 6.63 -20.22
CA ASP A 169 -37.31 6.88 -21.11
C ASP A 169 -38.19 7.97 -20.50
N GLY A 170 -37.95 9.22 -20.90
CA GLY A 170 -38.76 10.35 -20.49
C GLY A 170 -40.15 10.36 -21.12
N ALA A 171 -40.40 9.64 -22.22
CA ALA A 171 -41.73 9.56 -22.80
C ALA A 171 -42.67 8.72 -21.93
N SER A 172 -42.20 7.55 -21.47
CA SER A 172 -42.94 6.69 -20.53
C SER A 172 -42.73 7.07 -19.06
N GLY A 173 -41.78 7.95 -18.75
CA GLY A 173 -41.44 8.32 -17.38
C GLY A 173 -40.72 7.21 -16.61
N THR A 174 -39.81 6.47 -17.24
CA THR A 174 -39.10 5.34 -16.61
C THR A 174 -37.59 5.55 -16.61
N VAL A 175 -36.95 5.23 -15.49
CA VAL A 175 -35.48 5.06 -15.39
C VAL A 175 -35.21 3.63 -15.00
N ALA A 176 -34.38 2.90 -15.74
CA ALA A 176 -34.11 1.49 -15.51
C ALA A 176 -32.62 1.17 -15.65
N ILE A 177 -32.19 0.12 -14.96
CA ILE A 177 -30.83 -0.40 -15.04
C ILE A 177 -30.85 -1.91 -15.32
N TYR A 178 -29.85 -2.35 -16.07
CA TYR A 178 -29.70 -3.73 -16.50
C TYR A 178 -28.28 -4.22 -16.27
N LEU A 179 -28.16 -5.48 -15.85
CA LEU A 179 -26.90 -6.19 -15.66
C LEU A 179 -26.94 -7.45 -16.53
N ASN A 180 -25.96 -7.61 -17.43
CA ASN A 180 -25.83 -8.79 -18.29
C ASN A 180 -27.12 -9.12 -19.06
N GLY A 181 -27.79 -8.08 -19.57
CA GLY A 181 -29.04 -8.21 -20.32
C GLY A 181 -30.31 -8.39 -19.48
N GLU A 182 -30.24 -8.44 -18.15
CA GLU A 182 -31.40 -8.56 -17.26
C GLU A 182 -31.70 -7.25 -16.54
N LYS A 183 -32.99 -6.87 -16.42
CA LYS A 183 -33.39 -5.71 -15.61
C LYS A 183 -33.17 -6.00 -14.12
N VAL A 184 -32.43 -5.12 -13.45
CA VAL A 184 -32.08 -5.29 -12.03
C VAL A 184 -32.59 -4.18 -11.12
N GLY A 185 -33.09 -3.09 -11.69
CA GLY A 185 -33.70 -1.99 -10.96
C GLY A 185 -34.43 -1.04 -11.90
N PHE A 186 -35.47 -0.39 -11.39
CA PHE A 186 -36.13 0.69 -12.11
C PHE A 186 -36.87 1.61 -11.12
N THR A 187 -37.19 2.81 -11.58
CA THR A 187 -38.13 3.72 -10.92
C THR A 187 -38.95 4.48 -11.96
N ASN A 188 -40.05 5.07 -11.52
CA ASN A 188 -40.92 5.89 -12.34
C ASN A 188 -40.78 7.37 -11.97
N ILE A 189 -40.87 8.23 -12.96
CA ILE A 189 -40.89 9.69 -12.85
C ILE A 189 -42.05 10.23 -13.69
N ALA A 190 -42.26 11.55 -13.70
CA ALA A 190 -43.32 12.15 -14.51
C ALA A 190 -43.12 11.86 -16.02
N GLU A 191 -44.19 11.41 -16.69
CA GLU A 191 -44.21 11.27 -18.15
C GLU A 191 -43.89 12.62 -18.84
N GLY A 192 -43.19 12.55 -19.96
CA GLY A 192 -42.71 13.71 -20.71
C GLY A 192 -41.48 14.42 -20.12
N SER A 193 -40.89 13.88 -19.04
CA SER A 193 -39.66 14.40 -18.43
C SER A 193 -38.47 14.40 -19.40
N ALA A 194 -37.50 15.26 -19.13
CA ALA A 194 -36.24 15.34 -19.85
C ALA A 194 -35.09 15.49 -18.86
N ILE A 195 -33.91 14.99 -19.24
CA ILE A 195 -32.68 15.31 -18.52
C ILE A 195 -32.39 16.78 -18.74
N ALA A 196 -32.19 17.53 -17.66
CA ALA A 196 -31.78 18.92 -17.76
C ALA A 196 -30.29 18.97 -18.14
N PRO A 197 -29.89 19.77 -19.13
CA PRO A 197 -28.51 19.82 -19.59
C PRO A 197 -27.59 20.34 -18.49
N CYS A 198 -26.36 19.80 -18.44
CA CYS A 198 -25.28 20.26 -17.58
C CYS A 198 -24.17 20.87 -18.46
N GLU A 199 -23.68 22.05 -18.09
CA GLU A 199 -22.64 22.77 -18.85
C GLU A 199 -21.22 22.47 -18.36
N ARG A 200 -21.03 21.38 -17.59
CA ARG A 200 -19.70 20.91 -17.17
C ARG A 200 -19.09 19.96 -18.20
N PRO A 201 -17.77 19.74 -18.19
CA PRO A 201 -17.14 18.70 -19.01
C PRO A 201 -17.75 17.32 -18.76
N LEU A 202 -17.81 16.51 -19.82
CA LEU A 202 -18.12 15.09 -19.73
C LEU A 202 -16.84 14.35 -19.32
N LEU A 203 -16.94 13.56 -18.26
CA LEU A 203 -15.82 12.77 -17.75
C LEU A 203 -16.13 11.27 -17.81
N ILE A 204 -15.13 10.47 -18.21
CA ILE A 204 -15.16 9.00 -18.15
C ILE A 204 -14.06 8.55 -17.19
N GLY A 205 -14.43 7.74 -16.20
CA GLY A 205 -13.52 7.22 -15.17
C GLY A 205 -13.26 8.15 -13.97
N LYS A 206 -13.80 9.37 -13.96
CA LYS A 206 -13.65 10.36 -12.89
C LYS A 206 -14.95 11.09 -12.60
N ASN A 207 -15.34 11.16 -11.33
CA ASN A 207 -16.51 11.94 -10.92
C ASN A 207 -16.21 13.46 -11.02
N ASN A 208 -17.07 14.23 -11.69
CA ASN A 208 -16.89 15.67 -11.87
C ASN A 208 -17.18 16.51 -10.60
N GLU A 209 -17.71 15.88 -9.55
CA GLU A 209 -17.87 16.41 -8.19
C GLU A 209 -17.16 15.52 -7.15
N GLY A 210 -16.09 14.80 -7.51
CA GLY A 210 -15.35 13.94 -6.59
C GLY A 210 -14.90 14.64 -5.30
N VAL A 211 -14.81 13.91 -4.19
CA VAL A 211 -14.39 14.44 -2.88
C VAL A 211 -12.88 14.64 -2.84
N ASP A 212 -12.42 15.81 -2.37
CA ASP A 212 -11.01 16.07 -2.07
C ASP A 212 -10.60 15.27 -0.83
N ILE A 213 -9.61 14.40 -0.99
CA ILE A 213 -9.07 13.54 0.07
C ILE A 213 -7.62 13.92 0.44
N GLY A 214 -7.18 15.10 -0.01
CA GLY A 214 -5.91 15.71 0.34
C GLY A 214 -4.86 15.68 -0.77
N GLY A 215 -4.06 16.75 -0.82
CA GLY A 215 -3.00 16.89 -1.81
C GLY A 215 -3.56 16.95 -3.24
N PRO A 216 -3.05 16.18 -4.20
CA PRO A 216 -3.56 16.14 -5.58
C PRO A 216 -4.69 15.11 -5.79
N PHE A 217 -5.13 14.42 -4.73
CA PHE A 217 -6.00 13.25 -4.86
C PHE A 217 -7.48 13.63 -4.70
N THR A 218 -8.31 13.05 -5.56
CA THR A 218 -9.77 13.11 -5.48
C THR A 218 -10.31 11.69 -5.44
N ALA A 219 -11.23 11.40 -4.52
CA ALA A 219 -11.98 10.15 -4.50
C ALA A 219 -13.00 10.09 -5.65
N ASN A 220 -13.77 9.00 -5.69
CA ASN A 220 -14.86 8.78 -6.64
C ASN A 220 -14.35 8.58 -8.08
N MET A 221 -13.25 7.83 -8.20
CA MET A 221 -12.56 7.47 -9.43
C MET A 221 -12.80 5.98 -9.74
N PHE A 222 -13.15 5.65 -10.98
CA PHE A 222 -13.32 4.24 -11.35
C PHE A 222 -11.96 3.53 -11.40
N SER A 223 -11.88 2.34 -10.80
CA SER A 223 -10.68 1.48 -10.82
C SER A 223 -11.00 0.14 -11.46
N GLY A 224 -10.48 -0.11 -12.67
CA GLY A 224 -10.78 -1.31 -13.45
C GLY A 224 -10.65 -1.13 -14.96
N LEU A 225 -11.06 -2.16 -15.71
CA LEU A 225 -11.13 -2.08 -17.18
C LEU A 225 -12.50 -1.58 -17.63
N MET A 226 -12.52 -0.77 -18.69
CA MET A 226 -13.74 -0.47 -19.46
C MET A 226 -13.55 -0.86 -20.92
N ASP A 227 -14.63 -1.35 -21.52
CA ASP A 227 -14.70 -1.73 -22.92
C ASP A 227 -16.08 -1.35 -23.51
N GLU A 228 -16.11 -1.06 -24.82
CA GLU A 228 -17.32 -0.83 -25.61
C GLU A 228 -18.33 0.18 -25.01
N LEU A 229 -17.87 1.34 -24.54
CA LEU A 229 -18.73 2.39 -23.98
C LEU A 229 -19.51 3.09 -25.10
N LYS A 230 -20.84 2.94 -25.09
CA LYS A 230 -21.77 3.52 -26.07
C LYS A 230 -22.83 4.37 -25.40
N VAL A 231 -23.21 5.45 -26.06
CA VAL A 231 -24.28 6.35 -25.60
C VAL A 231 -25.27 6.58 -26.73
N TYR A 232 -26.56 6.39 -26.46
CA TYR A 232 -27.66 6.54 -27.41
C TYR A 232 -28.62 7.64 -26.97
N SER A 233 -29.19 8.37 -27.92
CA SER A 233 -30.22 9.40 -27.73
C SER A 233 -31.65 8.84 -27.63
N ARG A 234 -31.79 7.52 -27.44
CA ARG A 234 -33.05 6.82 -27.29
C ARG A 234 -33.04 5.90 -26.07
N ALA A 235 -34.23 5.51 -25.62
CA ALA A 235 -34.40 4.45 -24.65
C ALA A 235 -34.37 3.10 -25.38
N MET A 236 -33.52 2.18 -24.92
CA MET A 236 -33.56 0.79 -25.37
C MET A 236 -34.62 0.02 -24.58
N SER A 237 -35.38 -0.81 -25.28
CA SER A 237 -36.27 -1.80 -24.66
C SER A 237 -35.46 -2.90 -23.94
N GLU A 238 -36.12 -3.61 -23.01
CA GLU A 238 -35.52 -4.74 -22.31
C GLU A 238 -35.03 -5.83 -23.28
N GLU A 239 -35.79 -6.09 -24.34
CA GLU A 239 -35.44 -7.04 -25.40
C GLU A 239 -34.18 -6.61 -26.17
N GLU A 240 -34.04 -5.31 -26.46
CA GLU A 240 -32.85 -4.78 -27.14
C GLU A 240 -31.60 -4.84 -26.25
N VAL A 241 -31.73 -4.51 -24.96
CA VAL A 241 -30.62 -4.61 -24.00
C VAL A 241 -30.15 -6.06 -23.89
N LYS A 242 -31.10 -6.99 -23.77
CA LYS A 242 -30.82 -8.42 -23.73
C LYS A 242 -30.20 -8.93 -25.04
N ALA A 243 -30.67 -8.44 -26.20
CA ALA A 243 -30.11 -8.79 -27.49
C ALA A 243 -28.65 -8.33 -27.60
N SER A 244 -28.33 -7.10 -27.19
CA SER A 244 -26.96 -6.56 -27.23
C SER A 244 -25.99 -7.41 -26.42
N TYR A 245 -26.34 -7.74 -25.16
CA TYR A 245 -25.54 -8.65 -24.33
C TYR A 245 -25.31 -10.00 -25.03
N ASN A 246 -26.38 -10.63 -25.52
CA ASN A 246 -26.30 -11.92 -26.18
C ASN A 246 -25.45 -11.90 -27.45
N ASP A 247 -25.41 -10.79 -28.16
CA ASP A 247 -24.61 -10.67 -29.38
C ASP A 247 -23.11 -10.62 -29.07
N TYR A 248 -22.70 -9.99 -27.96
CA TYR A 248 -21.33 -10.13 -27.45
C TYR A 248 -21.01 -11.58 -27.06
N ILE A 249 -21.89 -12.23 -26.30
CA ILE A 249 -21.67 -13.62 -25.88
C ILE A 249 -21.57 -14.57 -27.08
N LYS A 250 -22.41 -14.40 -28.10
CA LYS A 250 -22.32 -15.18 -29.35
C LYS A 250 -21.02 -14.91 -30.10
N ALA A 251 -20.55 -13.66 -30.13
CA ALA A 251 -19.33 -13.29 -30.83
C ALA A 251 -18.06 -13.94 -30.23
N LEU A 252 -18.10 -14.32 -28.94
CA LEU A 252 -17.01 -15.03 -28.27
C LEU A 252 -16.87 -16.51 -28.70
N GLY A 253 -17.87 -17.07 -29.39
CA GLY A 253 -17.86 -18.42 -29.96
C GLY A 253 -17.99 -19.56 -28.96
N ASN A 254 -17.32 -19.47 -27.79
CA ASN A 254 -17.43 -20.42 -26.68
C ASN A 254 -18.45 -20.00 -25.60
N GLY A 255 -19.03 -18.80 -25.74
CA GLY A 255 -20.00 -18.24 -24.78
C GLY A 255 -19.40 -17.82 -23.43
N ALA A 256 -18.07 -17.89 -23.26
CA ALA A 256 -17.39 -17.54 -22.01
C ALA A 256 -16.67 -16.21 -22.14
N LEU A 257 -16.91 -15.31 -21.18
CA LEU A 257 -16.21 -14.03 -21.09
C LEU A 257 -14.70 -14.25 -20.87
N PRO A 258 -13.82 -13.44 -21.50
CA PRO A 258 -12.39 -13.50 -21.23
C PRO A 258 -12.10 -13.13 -19.77
N GLU A 259 -10.99 -13.61 -19.22
CA GLU A 259 -10.56 -13.19 -17.88
C GLU A 259 -9.98 -11.76 -17.94
N PRO A 260 -10.47 -10.81 -17.13
CA PRO A 260 -9.91 -9.47 -17.08
C PRO A 260 -8.45 -9.49 -16.57
N GLU A 261 -7.51 -8.93 -17.34
CA GLU A 261 -6.11 -8.80 -16.94
C GLU A 261 -5.90 -7.63 -15.94
N LEU A 262 -6.23 -7.87 -14.67
CA LEU A 262 -6.18 -6.87 -13.59
C LEU A 262 -5.08 -7.11 -12.55
N HIS A 263 -4.25 -8.13 -12.76
CA HIS A 263 -3.10 -8.40 -11.91
C HIS A 263 -2.11 -7.22 -11.94
N PRO A 264 -1.54 -6.82 -10.79
CA PRO A 264 -0.50 -5.80 -10.74
C PRO A 264 0.69 -6.14 -11.66
N ASP A 265 1.24 -5.13 -12.32
CA ASP A 265 2.41 -5.27 -13.19
C ASP A 265 3.53 -4.34 -12.68
N ARG A 266 4.57 -4.93 -12.07
CA ARG A 266 5.71 -4.18 -11.53
C ARG A 266 6.48 -3.42 -12.61
N SER A 267 6.42 -3.85 -13.87
CA SER A 267 7.11 -3.19 -14.98
C SER A 267 6.55 -1.79 -15.27
N LEU A 268 5.36 -1.47 -14.76
CA LEU A 268 4.78 -0.13 -14.79
C LEU A 268 5.72 0.95 -14.25
N TYR A 269 6.55 0.59 -13.27
CA TYR A 269 7.50 1.49 -12.62
C TYR A 269 8.94 1.30 -13.10
N ALA A 270 9.17 0.53 -14.17
CA ALA A 270 10.51 0.30 -14.70
C ALA A 270 11.20 1.62 -15.04
N GLY A 271 12.46 1.74 -14.61
CA GLY A 271 13.27 2.96 -14.79
C GLY A 271 12.96 4.09 -13.82
N ASP A 272 12.07 3.90 -12.83
CA ASP A 272 11.92 4.87 -11.72
C ASP A 272 13.22 4.91 -10.89
N ARG A 273 13.91 6.05 -10.94
CA ARG A 273 15.21 6.25 -10.30
C ARG A 273 15.17 6.29 -8.77
N HIS A 274 13.98 6.35 -8.16
CA HIS A 274 13.80 6.42 -6.71
C HIS A 274 13.11 5.18 -6.12
N ARG A 275 12.50 4.33 -6.95
CA ARG A 275 11.78 3.14 -6.48
C ARG A 275 12.76 2.02 -6.07
N PRO A 276 12.76 1.56 -4.81
CA PRO A 276 13.61 0.46 -4.36
C PRO A 276 13.42 -0.80 -5.21
N GLN A 277 14.49 -1.58 -5.37
CA GLN A 277 14.53 -2.78 -6.22
C GLN A 277 14.83 -4.06 -5.45
N TYR A 278 15.37 -3.97 -4.24
CA TYR A 278 15.61 -5.13 -3.38
C TYR A 278 15.04 -4.99 -1.96
N HIS A 279 14.45 -3.84 -1.62
CA HIS A 279 13.53 -3.76 -0.50
C HIS A 279 12.13 -4.22 -0.93
N PHE A 280 11.44 -4.94 -0.05
CA PHE A 280 10.06 -5.33 -0.33
C PHE A 280 9.19 -4.08 -0.51
N ILE A 281 8.45 -4.02 -1.61
CA ILE A 281 7.50 -2.94 -1.91
C ILE A 281 6.30 -3.55 -2.61
N ALA A 282 5.09 -3.07 -2.29
CA ALA A 282 3.86 -3.48 -2.96
C ALA A 282 3.99 -3.28 -4.48
N PRO A 283 3.40 -4.17 -5.30
CA PRO A 283 3.62 -4.13 -6.74
C PRO A 283 3.09 -2.84 -7.38
N GLU A 284 2.14 -2.17 -6.73
CA GLU A 284 1.60 -0.87 -7.13
C GLU A 284 1.15 -0.04 -5.93
N LYS A 285 1.05 1.28 -6.12
CA LYS A 285 0.32 2.21 -5.24
C LYS A 285 0.85 2.26 -3.80
N TRP A 286 -0.04 2.34 -2.82
CA TRP A 286 0.30 2.61 -1.43
C TRP A 286 0.37 1.33 -0.60
N MET A 287 1.40 1.22 0.23
CA MET A 287 1.47 0.25 1.31
C MET A 287 1.85 0.93 2.62
N ASN A 288 1.47 0.33 3.75
CA ASN A 288 2.03 0.66 5.07
C ASN A 288 2.91 -0.47 5.60
N GLU A 289 2.99 -0.64 6.93
CA GLU A 289 3.76 -1.70 7.57
C GLU A 289 3.52 -3.08 6.97
N PRO A 290 4.60 -3.80 6.61
CA PRO A 290 4.52 -5.24 6.52
C PRO A 290 4.14 -5.81 7.89
N HIS A 291 3.14 -6.67 7.93
CA HIS A 291 2.65 -7.28 9.16
C HIS A 291 2.08 -8.69 8.94
N GLY A 292 1.75 -9.34 10.06
CA GLY A 292 1.32 -10.74 10.09
C GLY A 292 2.28 -11.73 9.42
N PRO A 293 3.62 -11.55 9.48
CA PRO A 293 4.49 -12.48 8.80
C PRO A 293 4.39 -13.87 9.46
N ILE A 294 4.37 -14.92 8.66
CA ILE A 294 4.21 -16.30 9.12
C ILE A 294 5.02 -17.24 8.25
N TYR A 295 5.73 -18.18 8.87
CA TYR A 295 6.35 -19.29 8.15
C TYR A 295 5.37 -20.47 8.16
N PHE A 296 4.96 -20.90 6.98
CA PHE A 296 4.00 -21.98 6.81
C PHE A 296 4.40 -22.89 5.65
N ASN A 297 4.46 -24.19 5.92
CA ASN A 297 4.72 -25.24 4.93
C ASN A 297 5.87 -24.94 3.95
N GLY A 298 7.02 -24.50 4.48
CA GLY A 298 8.22 -24.20 3.69
C GLY A 298 8.29 -22.79 3.11
N LYS A 299 7.33 -21.92 3.41
CA LYS A 299 7.21 -20.58 2.82
C LYS A 299 7.07 -19.50 3.86
N TYR A 300 7.74 -18.37 3.63
CA TYR A 300 7.51 -17.12 4.34
C TYR A 300 6.37 -16.37 3.67
N HIS A 301 5.33 -16.03 4.42
CA HIS A 301 4.28 -15.13 3.99
C HIS A 301 4.45 -13.79 4.70
N ILE A 302 4.18 -12.72 3.97
CA ILE A 302 4.09 -11.37 4.52
C ILE A 302 2.80 -10.72 4.01
N PHE A 303 2.13 -10.02 4.90
CA PHE A 303 1.00 -9.17 4.56
C PHE A 303 1.41 -7.72 4.77
N TYR A 304 0.59 -6.78 4.28
CA TYR A 304 0.84 -5.36 4.47
C TYR A 304 -0.45 -4.60 4.27
N GLN A 305 -0.62 -3.48 4.98
CA GLN A 305 -1.76 -2.60 4.68
C GLN A 305 -1.58 -2.07 3.27
N HIS A 306 -2.65 -2.08 2.48
CA HIS A 306 -2.62 -1.71 1.08
C HIS A 306 -3.86 -0.90 0.70
N ASN A 307 -3.66 0.14 -0.11
CA ASN A 307 -4.75 0.83 -0.79
C ASN A 307 -4.61 0.56 -2.30
N PRO A 308 -5.47 -0.31 -2.87
CA PRO A 308 -5.44 -0.62 -4.29
C PRO A 308 -6.06 0.50 -5.14
N GLN A 309 -6.59 1.59 -4.57
CA GLN A 309 -7.15 2.69 -5.34
C GLN A 309 -6.07 3.65 -5.86
N GLY A 310 -5.16 4.10 -4.99
CA GLY A 310 -4.08 5.02 -5.38
C GLY A 310 -2.94 5.10 -4.36
N PRO A 311 -1.89 5.88 -4.65
CA PRO A 311 -0.69 5.99 -3.80
C PRO A 311 -0.91 6.90 -2.58
N TYR A 312 -2.01 6.70 -1.86
CA TYR A 312 -2.40 7.45 -0.66
C TYR A 312 -3.09 6.52 0.36
N TRP A 313 -3.09 6.90 1.64
CA TRP A 313 -3.84 6.17 2.67
C TRP A 313 -5.34 6.39 2.46
N HIS A 314 -6.09 5.29 2.24
CA HIS A 314 -7.56 5.25 2.23
C HIS A 314 -8.03 3.78 2.09
N HIS A 315 -9.28 3.46 2.45
CA HIS A 315 -9.96 2.16 2.23
C HIS A 315 -9.02 0.93 2.31
N ILE A 316 -8.56 0.62 3.51
CA ILE A 316 -7.43 -0.27 3.75
C ILE A 316 -7.78 -1.76 3.55
N HIS A 317 -6.92 -2.44 2.81
CA HIS A 317 -6.89 -3.88 2.53
C HIS A 317 -5.62 -4.52 3.12
N TRP A 318 -5.54 -5.85 3.12
CA TRP A 318 -4.28 -6.58 3.32
C TRP A 318 -3.75 -7.12 1.99
N GLY A 319 -2.64 -6.55 1.50
CA GLY A 319 -1.86 -7.18 0.43
C GLY A 319 -1.15 -8.43 0.94
N HIS A 320 -0.67 -9.28 0.02
CA HIS A 320 -0.07 -10.57 0.35
C HIS A 320 1.08 -10.89 -0.60
N ALA A 321 2.20 -11.34 -0.05
CA ALA A 321 3.30 -11.89 -0.81
C ALA A 321 3.87 -13.13 -0.11
N VAL A 322 4.50 -14.00 -0.90
CA VAL A 322 5.14 -15.23 -0.43
C VAL A 322 6.58 -15.31 -0.93
N SER A 323 7.48 -15.88 -0.14
CA SER A 323 8.89 -16.02 -0.46
C SER A 323 9.47 -17.31 0.14
N ASP A 324 10.49 -17.86 -0.50
CA ASP A 324 11.27 -18.98 0.03
C ASP A 324 12.49 -18.48 0.86
N ASP A 325 12.89 -17.21 0.73
CA ASP A 325 14.11 -16.65 1.32
C ASP A 325 13.97 -15.25 1.95
N MET A 326 12.75 -14.69 1.97
CA MET A 326 12.42 -13.31 2.40
C MET A 326 13.06 -12.19 1.55
N VAL A 327 13.64 -12.54 0.40
CA VAL A 327 14.28 -11.60 -0.54
C VAL A 327 13.48 -11.57 -1.83
N HIS A 328 13.27 -12.73 -2.44
CA HIS A 328 12.53 -12.87 -3.70
C HIS A 328 11.06 -13.13 -3.39
N TRP A 329 10.23 -12.09 -3.54
CA TRP A 329 8.82 -12.13 -3.20
C TRP A 329 7.96 -12.33 -4.45
N LYS A 330 7.03 -13.28 -4.37
CA LYS A 330 5.93 -13.46 -5.32
C LYS A 330 4.68 -12.77 -4.78
N ASP A 331 4.16 -11.82 -5.53
CA ASP A 331 2.88 -11.17 -5.21
C ASP A 331 1.72 -12.16 -5.34
N LEU A 332 0.81 -12.12 -4.37
CA LEU A 332 -0.40 -12.93 -4.33
C LEU A 332 -1.65 -12.03 -4.34
N PRO A 333 -2.85 -12.59 -4.57
CA PRO A 333 -4.09 -11.84 -4.42
C PRO A 333 -4.21 -11.20 -3.04
N ILE A 334 -4.90 -10.06 -2.97
CA ILE A 334 -5.24 -9.40 -1.70
C ILE A 334 -5.86 -10.44 -0.74
N ALA A 335 -5.31 -10.53 0.47
CA ALA A 335 -5.74 -11.50 1.48
C ALA A 335 -7.07 -11.09 2.14
N LEU A 336 -7.19 -9.81 2.52
CA LEU A 336 -8.41 -9.25 3.13
C LEU A 336 -8.81 -7.95 2.43
N SER A 337 -10.10 -7.79 2.17
CA SER A 337 -10.70 -6.57 1.62
C SER A 337 -11.97 -6.19 2.37
N PRO A 338 -12.31 -4.90 2.56
CA PRO A 338 -13.57 -4.52 3.18
C PRO A 338 -14.80 -5.03 2.42
N GLU A 339 -15.76 -5.61 3.14
CA GLU A 339 -16.91 -6.31 2.55
C GLU A 339 -18.23 -5.95 3.23
N LYS A 340 -19.29 -5.80 2.44
CA LYS A 340 -20.63 -5.48 2.94
C LYS A 340 -21.13 -6.60 3.84
N GLY A 341 -21.58 -6.26 5.04
CA GLY A 341 -22.18 -7.20 5.98
C GLY A 341 -21.19 -8.10 6.71
N GLU A 342 -19.89 -7.93 6.48
CA GLU A 342 -18.84 -8.56 7.29
C GLU A 342 -18.48 -7.68 8.49
N VAL A 343 -17.50 -8.12 9.29
CA VAL A 343 -17.06 -7.42 10.50
C VAL A 343 -16.27 -6.13 10.22
N ASP A 344 -15.80 -5.95 8.99
CA ASP A 344 -14.86 -4.92 8.54
C ASP A 344 -15.32 -4.15 7.27
N PRO A 345 -16.58 -3.64 7.21
CA PRO A 345 -17.09 -2.97 6.02
C PRO A 345 -16.31 -1.67 5.69
N ASP A 346 -15.61 -1.09 6.66
CA ASP A 346 -14.89 0.16 6.49
C ASP A 346 -13.37 -0.06 6.38
N GLY A 347 -12.78 -1.09 6.97
CA GLY A 347 -11.34 -1.30 6.81
C GLY A 347 -10.79 -2.56 7.45
N CYS A 348 -9.79 -3.15 6.80
CA CYS A 348 -8.97 -4.23 7.35
C CYS A 348 -7.62 -3.64 7.81
N TRP A 349 -7.53 -3.16 9.04
CA TRP A 349 -6.27 -2.61 9.58
C TRP A 349 -5.37 -3.70 10.16
N SER A 350 -4.23 -3.30 10.73
CA SER A 350 -3.11 -4.18 11.03
C SER A 350 -3.41 -5.22 12.11
N GLY A 351 -2.54 -6.22 12.18
CA GLY A 351 -2.63 -7.35 13.09
C GLY A 351 -1.53 -8.38 12.88
N CYS A 352 -1.82 -9.63 13.21
CA CYS A 352 -0.86 -10.72 13.19
C CYS A 352 -1.41 -11.99 12.52
N SER A 353 -0.56 -13.00 12.38
CA SER A 353 -0.95 -14.31 11.90
C SER A 353 -0.35 -15.41 12.77
N VAL A 354 -1.10 -16.49 12.95
CA VAL A 354 -0.71 -17.66 13.77
C VAL A 354 -1.16 -18.95 13.09
N ILE A 355 -0.62 -20.09 13.51
CA ILE A 355 -1.13 -21.41 13.14
C ILE A 355 -2.00 -21.91 14.28
N ASP A 356 -3.29 -22.17 14.03
CA ASP A 356 -4.19 -22.67 15.07
C ASP A 356 -3.89 -24.12 15.50
N ASP A 357 -4.62 -24.60 16.51
CA ASP A 357 -4.44 -25.94 17.08
C ASP A 357 -4.74 -27.09 16.09
N ASN A 358 -5.37 -26.79 14.96
CA ASN A 358 -5.64 -27.73 13.87
C ASN A 358 -4.63 -27.63 12.73
N GLY A 359 -3.58 -26.81 12.88
CA GLY A 359 -2.57 -26.59 11.85
C GLY A 359 -3.00 -25.63 10.74
N ILE A 360 -4.04 -24.83 10.96
CA ILE A 360 -4.58 -23.90 9.94
C ILE A 360 -4.00 -22.50 10.18
N PRO A 361 -3.41 -21.84 9.17
CA PRO A 361 -3.06 -20.43 9.24
C PRO A 361 -4.29 -19.54 9.46
N VAL A 362 -4.17 -18.65 10.45
CA VAL A 362 -5.20 -17.71 10.90
C VAL A 362 -4.63 -16.29 10.91
N ILE A 363 -5.41 -15.34 10.45
CA ILE A 363 -5.17 -13.91 10.59
C ILE A 363 -6.06 -13.37 11.72
N LEU A 364 -5.45 -12.63 12.65
CA LEU A 364 -6.15 -11.77 13.61
C LEU A 364 -5.85 -10.33 13.22
N TYR A 365 -6.88 -9.50 13.05
CA TYR A 365 -6.71 -8.16 12.50
C TYR A 365 -7.67 -7.16 13.14
N THR A 366 -7.35 -5.88 13.01
CA THR A 366 -8.25 -4.82 13.46
C THR A 366 -9.31 -4.56 12.39
N ALA A 367 -10.55 -4.94 12.67
CA ALA A 367 -11.71 -4.75 11.82
C ALA A 367 -12.37 -3.38 12.09
N GLY A 368 -12.58 -2.61 11.03
CA GLY A 368 -13.20 -1.29 11.06
C GLY A 368 -14.67 -1.29 10.64
N ASP A 369 -15.52 -0.71 11.49
CA ASP A 369 -16.95 -0.52 11.25
C ASP A 369 -17.41 0.81 11.87
N ASP A 370 -17.53 1.84 11.05
CA ASP A 370 -17.87 3.21 11.47
C ASP A 370 -19.33 3.34 11.95
N SER A 371 -20.16 2.31 11.72
CA SER A 371 -21.52 2.26 12.28
C SER A 371 -21.55 1.85 13.77
N LYS A 372 -20.41 1.38 14.32
CA LYS A 372 -20.30 0.87 15.69
C LYS A 372 -19.48 1.77 16.61
N VAL A 373 -19.66 1.58 17.91
CA VAL A 373 -18.86 2.24 18.96
C VAL A 373 -18.44 1.20 20.01
N PRO A 374 -17.14 0.86 20.15
CA PRO A 374 -16.02 1.36 19.36
C PRO A 374 -16.11 0.91 17.89
N ASN A 375 -15.53 1.68 16.97
CA ASN A 375 -15.48 1.36 15.54
C ASN A 375 -14.31 0.44 15.17
N THR A 376 -13.49 0.06 16.15
CA THR A 376 -12.36 -0.87 16.02
C THR A 376 -12.62 -2.10 16.88
N MET A 377 -12.50 -3.27 16.27
CA MET A 377 -12.71 -4.59 16.89
C MET A 377 -11.65 -5.57 16.37
N ILE A 378 -11.53 -6.76 16.97
CA ILE A 378 -10.65 -7.80 16.43
C ILE A 378 -11.48 -8.77 15.59
N GLY A 379 -11.16 -8.83 14.30
CA GLY A 379 -11.65 -9.85 13.37
C GLY A 379 -10.71 -11.05 13.30
N LEU A 380 -11.23 -12.17 12.81
CA LEU A 380 -10.48 -13.39 12.57
C LEU A 380 -10.77 -13.89 11.16
N ALA A 381 -9.75 -14.30 10.41
CA ALA A 381 -9.91 -14.99 9.14
C ALA A 381 -9.06 -16.27 9.11
N ARG A 382 -9.61 -17.36 8.56
CA ARG A 382 -8.89 -18.63 8.39
C ARG A 382 -8.58 -18.89 6.93
N SER A 383 -7.38 -19.39 6.65
CA SER A 383 -7.04 -19.84 5.31
C SER A 383 -7.87 -21.06 4.90
N THR A 384 -8.06 -21.24 3.60
CA THR A 384 -8.72 -22.43 3.02
C THR A 384 -7.82 -23.65 2.91
N PHE A 385 -6.59 -23.61 3.45
CA PHE A 385 -5.56 -24.65 3.33
C PHE A 385 -6.09 -26.06 3.61
N LYS A 386 -6.94 -26.24 4.63
CA LYS A 386 -7.51 -27.56 4.95
C LYS A 386 -8.35 -28.15 3.80
N ALA A 387 -8.96 -27.32 2.97
CA ALA A 387 -9.81 -27.73 1.85
C ALA A 387 -9.03 -27.84 0.53
N ASP A 388 -8.08 -26.94 0.26
CA ASP A 388 -7.40 -26.85 -1.04
C ASP A 388 -5.92 -27.28 -1.03
N GLN A 389 -5.31 -27.39 0.15
CA GLN A 389 -3.88 -27.65 0.36
C GLN A 389 -2.95 -26.61 -0.32
N ASP A 390 -3.47 -25.40 -0.61
CA ASP A 390 -2.68 -24.35 -1.23
C ASP A 390 -1.76 -23.68 -0.20
N SER A 391 -0.48 -24.02 -0.26
CA SER A 391 0.54 -23.47 0.63
C SER A 391 0.88 -22.01 0.32
N GLU A 392 0.37 -21.45 -0.78
CA GLU A 392 0.47 -20.01 -1.05
C GLU A 392 -0.61 -19.22 -0.30
N LEU A 393 -1.60 -19.88 0.33
CA LEU A 393 -2.63 -19.24 1.17
C LEU A 393 -3.40 -18.11 0.45
N LYS A 394 -3.82 -18.36 -0.80
CA LYS A 394 -4.46 -17.34 -1.65
C LYS A 394 -5.88 -16.96 -1.23
N THR A 395 -6.52 -17.72 -0.33
CA THR A 395 -7.92 -17.53 0.02
C THR A 395 -8.13 -17.64 1.52
N TRP A 396 -8.90 -16.68 2.04
CA TRP A 396 -9.18 -16.48 3.45
C TRP A 396 -10.68 -16.33 3.65
N ILE A 397 -11.21 -16.98 4.69
CA ILE A 397 -12.62 -16.90 5.08
C ILE A 397 -12.68 -16.17 6.42
N LYS A 398 -13.34 -15.02 6.42
CA LYS A 398 -13.58 -14.23 7.64
C LYS A 398 -14.66 -14.86 8.52
N GLU A 399 -14.47 -14.75 9.82
CA GLU A 399 -15.54 -14.97 10.79
C GLU A 399 -16.62 -13.88 10.67
N LYS A 400 -17.88 -14.29 10.83
CA LYS A 400 -19.04 -13.38 10.69
C LYS A 400 -19.22 -12.43 11.87
N THR A 401 -18.56 -12.70 12.99
CA THR A 401 -18.60 -11.87 14.19
C THR A 401 -17.19 -11.57 14.66
N PRO A 402 -16.94 -10.37 15.22
CA PRO A 402 -15.64 -10.07 15.82
C PRO A 402 -15.37 -11.05 16.97
N VAL A 403 -14.13 -11.49 17.10
CA VAL A 403 -13.70 -12.38 18.20
C VAL A 403 -13.43 -11.59 19.47
N LEU A 404 -13.24 -10.27 19.36
CA LEU A 404 -13.04 -9.39 20.51
C LEU A 404 -13.52 -7.97 20.23
N VAL A 405 -14.26 -7.43 21.19
CA VAL A 405 -14.71 -6.03 21.22
C VAL A 405 -14.28 -5.43 22.56
N GLN A 406 -13.63 -4.26 22.53
CA GLN A 406 -13.16 -3.58 23.73
C GLN A 406 -14.33 -3.25 24.67
N LYS A 407 -14.19 -3.58 25.96
CA LYS A 407 -15.17 -3.19 26.98
C LYS A 407 -14.73 -1.90 27.68
N GLN A 408 -15.70 -1.17 28.24
CA GLN A 408 -15.37 -0.03 29.09
C GLN A 408 -14.54 -0.48 30.30
N GLY A 409 -13.50 0.30 30.62
CA GLY A 409 -12.52 -0.02 31.67
C GLY A 409 -11.29 -0.80 31.17
N GLU A 410 -11.31 -1.32 29.95
CA GLU A 410 -10.14 -1.94 29.30
C GLU A 410 -9.31 -0.87 28.59
N GLY A 411 -8.29 -0.33 29.25
CA GLY A 411 -7.45 0.71 28.67
C GLY A 411 -8.22 1.99 28.29
N MET A 412 -7.76 2.66 27.24
CA MET A 412 -8.36 3.88 26.71
C MET A 412 -9.43 3.49 25.70
N TYR A 413 -10.69 3.78 26.02
CA TYR A 413 -11.82 3.40 25.17
C TYR A 413 -11.72 4.03 23.78
N LYS A 414 -12.03 3.25 22.73
CA LYS A 414 -11.87 3.58 21.30
C LYS A 414 -10.42 3.64 20.80
N GLN A 415 -9.44 3.33 21.65
CA GLN A 415 -8.04 3.12 21.25
C GLN A 415 -7.72 1.64 21.44
N PHE A 416 -8.04 0.84 20.42
CA PHE A 416 -8.01 -0.62 20.50
C PHE A 416 -7.71 -1.24 19.13
N ARG A 417 -6.46 -1.59 18.87
CA ARG A 417 -6.02 -2.08 17.55
C ARG A 417 -4.72 -2.88 17.61
N ASP A 418 -4.35 -3.44 16.48
CA ASP A 418 -3.09 -4.12 16.17
C ASP A 418 -2.84 -5.36 17.05
N PRO A 419 -3.66 -6.42 16.90
CA PRO A 419 -3.50 -7.64 17.68
C PRO A 419 -2.17 -8.35 17.38
N PHE A 420 -1.48 -8.80 18.41
CA PHE A 420 -0.30 -9.68 18.31
C PHE A 420 -0.49 -10.90 19.20
N ALA A 421 -0.55 -12.10 18.60
CA ALA A 421 -0.91 -13.33 19.29
C ALA A 421 0.17 -14.41 19.21
N TRP A 422 0.25 -15.23 20.26
CA TRP A 422 1.12 -16.40 20.32
C TRP A 422 0.55 -17.45 21.29
N LYS A 423 1.07 -18.67 21.23
CA LYS A 423 0.68 -19.76 22.13
C LYS A 423 1.83 -20.15 23.05
N GLU A 424 1.53 -20.40 24.32
CA GLU A 424 2.47 -21.04 25.26
C GLU A 424 1.78 -22.14 26.08
N GLY A 425 2.13 -23.40 25.79
CA GLY A 425 1.39 -24.56 26.32
C GLY A 425 -0.02 -24.59 25.73
N ASP A 426 -1.03 -24.76 26.59
CA ASP A 426 -2.44 -24.84 26.18
C ASP A 426 -3.17 -23.48 26.27
N THR A 427 -2.43 -22.36 26.27
CA THR A 427 -3.02 -21.02 26.38
C THR A 427 -2.53 -20.15 25.24
N TRP A 428 -3.48 -19.53 24.54
CA TRP A 428 -3.25 -18.45 23.60
C TRP A 428 -3.21 -17.13 24.35
N TYR A 429 -2.29 -16.25 23.96
CA TYR A 429 -2.15 -14.90 24.43
C TYR A 429 -2.30 -13.94 23.25
N MET A 430 -2.88 -12.77 23.49
CA MET A 430 -2.97 -11.70 22.51
C MET A 430 -2.73 -10.36 23.18
N LEU A 431 -1.85 -9.56 22.59
CA LEU A 431 -1.71 -8.14 22.88
C LEU A 431 -2.66 -7.36 21.97
N VAL A 432 -3.26 -6.29 22.48
CA VAL A 432 -3.94 -5.28 21.66
C VAL A 432 -3.48 -3.90 22.11
N GLY A 433 -3.01 -3.08 21.16
CA GLY A 433 -2.52 -1.73 21.38
C GLY A 433 -3.61 -0.81 21.93
N SER A 434 -3.28 -0.05 22.98
CA SER A 434 -4.17 0.89 23.64
C SER A 434 -3.37 1.98 24.39
N GLY A 435 -4.06 2.78 25.19
CA GLY A 435 -3.48 3.67 26.19
C GLY A 435 -4.09 3.41 27.56
N MET A 436 -3.51 3.99 28.60
CA MET A 436 -4.14 4.12 29.91
C MET A 436 -4.45 5.60 30.17
N PRO A 437 -5.70 5.96 30.49
CA PRO A 437 -6.07 7.34 30.81
C PRO A 437 -5.11 7.96 31.84
N ASP A 438 -4.65 9.18 31.55
CA ASP A 438 -3.74 9.96 32.40
C ASP A 438 -2.43 9.24 32.78
N LYS A 439 -1.96 8.27 31.98
CA LYS A 439 -0.69 7.56 32.20
C LYS A 439 0.20 7.50 30.97
N GLY A 440 -0.23 6.84 29.90
CA GLY A 440 0.55 6.66 28.69
C GLY A 440 0.11 5.44 27.90
N GLY A 441 0.82 5.10 26.82
CA GLY A 441 0.53 3.92 26.00
C GLY A 441 0.58 2.60 26.78
N THR A 442 -0.14 1.60 26.28
CA THR A 442 -0.12 0.23 26.83
C THR A 442 -0.44 -0.81 25.76
N ALA A 443 -0.14 -2.08 26.04
CA ALA A 443 -0.68 -3.22 25.32
C ALA A 443 -1.57 -4.02 26.28
N LEU A 444 -2.83 -4.24 25.93
CA LEU A 444 -3.78 -5.01 26.74
C LEU A 444 -3.56 -6.51 26.47
N VAL A 445 -3.46 -7.32 27.52
CA VAL A 445 -3.29 -8.78 27.41
C VAL A 445 -4.63 -9.47 27.52
N TYR A 446 -4.91 -10.35 26.56
CA TYR A 446 -6.03 -11.27 26.56
C TYR A 446 -5.53 -12.71 26.49
N THR A 447 -6.30 -13.64 27.07
CA THR A 447 -6.03 -15.08 26.97
C THR A 447 -7.19 -15.82 26.34
N SER A 448 -6.90 -16.90 25.62
CA SER A 448 -7.90 -17.77 25.01
C SER A 448 -7.47 -19.24 25.05
N LYS A 449 -8.45 -20.14 24.90
CA LYS A 449 -8.24 -21.57 24.69
C LYS A 449 -8.47 -22.01 23.24
N ASP A 450 -9.10 -21.18 22.43
CA ASP A 450 -9.65 -21.56 21.10
C ASP A 450 -9.43 -20.49 20.01
N LEU A 451 -8.70 -19.40 20.31
CA LEU A 451 -8.50 -18.20 19.47
C LEU A 451 -9.75 -17.35 19.21
N VAL A 452 -10.91 -17.75 19.71
CA VAL A 452 -12.20 -17.09 19.44
C VAL A 452 -12.74 -16.44 20.70
N SER A 453 -12.68 -17.13 21.83
CA SER A 453 -13.17 -16.69 23.13
C SER A 453 -12.01 -16.07 23.91
N TRP A 454 -12.01 -14.74 24.05
CA TRP A 454 -10.92 -14.00 24.71
C TRP A 454 -11.34 -13.43 26.07
N GLU A 455 -10.49 -13.61 27.07
CA GLU A 455 -10.63 -13.06 28.42
C GLU A 455 -9.56 -11.97 28.65
N TYR A 456 -9.99 -10.77 29.01
CA TYR A 456 -9.09 -9.69 29.41
C TYR A 456 -8.36 -10.03 30.71
N ARG A 457 -7.05 -9.79 30.75
CA ARG A 457 -6.22 -10.05 31.93
C ARG A 457 -5.75 -8.75 32.57
N ASN A 458 -4.76 -8.11 31.97
CA ASN A 458 -4.06 -6.95 32.51
C ASN A 458 -3.47 -6.11 31.37
N PRO A 459 -3.10 -4.83 31.58
CA PRO A 459 -2.10 -4.20 30.73
C PRO A 459 -0.76 -4.94 30.89
N LEU A 460 -0.13 -5.28 29.76
CA LEU A 460 1.18 -5.92 29.70
C LEU A 460 2.22 -5.08 30.44
N TYR A 461 2.30 -3.81 30.07
CA TYR A 461 3.14 -2.77 30.63
C TYR A 461 2.48 -1.41 30.35
N VAL A 462 2.59 -0.46 31.28
CA VAL A 462 1.97 0.86 31.15
C VAL A 462 3.09 1.89 31.07
N GLY A 463 3.16 2.61 29.95
CA GLY A 463 4.10 3.70 29.77
C GLY A 463 3.79 4.89 30.67
N ASP A 464 4.85 5.64 31.00
CA ASP A 464 4.76 6.92 31.67
C ASP A 464 5.02 8.04 30.67
N GLN A 465 3.95 8.62 30.12
CA GLN A 465 4.04 9.70 29.13
C GLN A 465 4.58 11.01 29.72
N PHE A 466 4.63 11.17 31.04
CA PHE A 466 5.15 12.38 31.67
C PHE A 466 6.65 12.28 31.84
N LYS A 467 7.17 11.10 32.20
CA LYS A 467 8.60 10.81 32.29
C LYS A 467 9.22 10.59 30.89
N TYR A 468 8.52 9.88 30.01
CA TYR A 468 8.98 9.52 28.67
C TYR A 468 7.98 9.96 27.59
N PRO A 469 7.78 11.28 27.37
CA PRO A 469 6.74 11.78 26.46
C PRO A 469 6.86 11.31 25.01
N LYS A 470 8.04 10.84 24.59
CA LYS A 470 8.28 10.34 23.24
C LYS A 470 7.61 9.00 22.95
N THR A 471 7.12 8.28 23.96
CA THR A 471 6.43 6.99 23.79
C THR A 471 4.92 7.13 23.56
N GLY A 472 4.37 8.36 23.57
CA GLY A 472 2.97 8.61 23.21
C GLY A 472 1.93 8.20 24.26
N GLN A 473 0.67 8.54 23.95
CA GLN A 473 -0.49 8.26 24.80
C GLN A 473 -1.16 6.91 24.50
N VAL A 474 -0.92 6.40 23.29
CA VAL A 474 -1.40 5.10 22.81
C VAL A 474 -0.22 4.39 22.16
N TRP A 475 -0.16 3.07 22.31
CA TRP A 475 0.79 2.24 21.57
C TRP A 475 0.09 1.50 20.46
N GLU A 476 0.69 1.56 19.28
CA GLU A 476 0.33 0.81 18.08
C GLU A 476 1.31 -0.34 17.88
N LEU A 477 0.85 -1.38 17.19
CA LEU A 477 1.66 -2.53 16.77
C LEU A 477 2.55 -3.11 17.90
N PRO A 478 1.99 -3.43 19.09
CA PRO A 478 2.79 -4.03 20.15
C PRO A 478 3.25 -5.44 19.76
N VAL A 479 4.56 -5.71 19.81
CA VAL A 479 5.11 -7.06 19.59
C VAL A 479 6.03 -7.48 20.72
N LEU A 480 6.00 -8.77 21.07
CA LEU A 480 6.78 -9.36 22.15
C LEU A 480 7.49 -10.63 21.66
N PHE A 481 8.83 -10.63 21.66
CA PHE A 481 9.61 -11.78 21.20
C PHE A 481 10.67 -12.21 22.21
N PRO A 482 10.93 -13.52 22.37
CA PRO A 482 12.07 -14.01 23.13
C PRO A 482 13.37 -13.78 22.34
N ILE A 483 14.35 -13.08 22.92
CA ILE A 483 15.59 -12.71 22.22
C ILE A 483 16.84 -13.45 22.74
N GLY A 484 16.70 -14.28 23.76
CA GLY A 484 17.80 -15.10 24.29
C GLY A 484 17.69 -15.32 25.79
N THR A 485 18.79 -15.75 26.38
CA THR A 485 18.91 -15.98 27.82
C THR A 485 20.07 -15.15 28.36
N ASP A 486 19.86 -14.46 29.47
CA ASP A 486 20.93 -13.69 30.11
C ASP A 486 21.96 -14.59 30.83
N LYS A 487 23.04 -13.98 31.34
CA LYS A 487 24.10 -14.70 32.06
C LYS A 487 23.61 -15.39 33.35
N GLN A 488 22.46 -15.00 33.87
CA GLN A 488 21.83 -15.58 35.06
C GLN A 488 20.88 -16.73 34.72
N GLY A 489 20.67 -17.03 33.43
CA GLY A 489 19.78 -18.10 32.99
C GLY A 489 18.32 -17.66 32.79
N ASN A 490 18.01 -16.37 32.88
CA ASN A 490 16.64 -15.88 32.66
C ASN A 490 16.37 -15.70 31.16
N LYS A 491 15.22 -16.22 30.71
CA LYS A 491 14.74 -16.00 29.34
C LYS A 491 14.31 -14.53 29.17
N LYS A 492 14.98 -13.80 28.28
CA LYS A 492 14.72 -12.39 27.99
C LYS A 492 13.84 -12.21 26.79
N HIS A 493 12.99 -11.20 26.85
CA HIS A 493 12.10 -10.80 25.78
C HIS A 493 12.36 -9.33 25.42
N ILE A 494 12.16 -9.02 24.14
CA ILE A 494 12.04 -7.65 23.65
C ILE A 494 10.57 -7.31 23.49
N PHE A 495 10.15 -6.18 24.05
CA PHE A 495 8.83 -5.59 23.83
C PHE A 495 9.00 -4.32 23.00
N ILE A 496 8.36 -4.23 21.84
CA ILE A 496 8.53 -3.16 20.86
C ILE A 496 7.16 -2.53 20.56
N ILE A 497 7.12 -1.19 20.45
CA ILE A 497 5.89 -0.43 20.16
C ILE A 497 6.12 0.68 19.14
N ASN A 498 5.03 1.08 18.49
CA ASN A 498 4.89 2.36 17.79
C ASN A 498 4.16 3.37 18.68
N PRO A 499 4.71 4.58 18.89
CA PRO A 499 4.03 5.61 19.67
C PRO A 499 2.99 6.34 18.82
N TRP A 500 1.79 6.49 19.37
CA TRP A 500 0.73 7.31 18.79
C TRP A 500 0.34 8.45 19.73
N PHE A 501 -0.02 9.59 19.13
CA PHE A 501 -0.30 10.83 19.83
C PHE A 501 -1.68 11.40 19.52
N ASN A 502 -2.34 11.95 20.53
CA ASN A 502 -3.53 12.77 20.33
C ASN A 502 -3.10 14.12 19.70
N GLY A 503 -3.26 14.22 18.39
CA GLY A 503 -2.91 15.42 17.61
C GLY A 503 -1.50 15.39 17.03
N VAL A 504 -1.02 16.54 16.58
CA VAL A 504 0.27 16.66 15.90
C VAL A 504 1.43 16.50 16.88
N SER A 505 2.31 15.54 16.63
CA SER A 505 3.54 15.33 17.39
C SER A 505 4.72 15.14 16.44
N PRO A 506 5.92 15.66 16.76
CA PRO A 506 7.11 15.46 15.94
C PRO A 506 7.62 14.01 15.98
N TYR A 507 7.05 13.14 16.81
CA TYR A 507 7.44 11.72 16.96
C TYR A 507 6.45 10.74 16.32
N THR A 508 5.23 11.20 15.96
CA THR A 508 4.21 10.34 15.32
C THR A 508 4.75 9.72 14.04
N SER A 509 4.59 8.39 13.91
CA SER A 509 4.97 7.63 12.70
C SER A 509 6.43 7.78 12.28
N LYS A 510 7.36 8.09 13.20
CA LYS A 510 8.80 8.20 12.88
C LYS A 510 9.69 7.13 13.51
N ASN A 511 9.40 6.78 14.76
CA ASN A 511 10.32 5.99 15.59
C ASN A 511 9.56 4.85 16.25
N ILE A 512 10.27 3.77 16.52
CA ILE A 512 9.81 2.70 17.42
C ILE A 512 10.65 2.69 18.68
N TRP A 513 10.03 2.25 19.77
CA TRP A 513 10.66 2.15 21.08
C TRP A 513 10.58 0.73 21.58
N TYR A 514 11.59 0.31 22.34
CA TYR A 514 11.63 -1.03 22.90
C TYR A 514 12.17 -1.06 24.34
N TRP A 515 11.88 -2.16 25.00
CA TRP A 515 12.46 -2.56 26.27
C TRP A 515 12.94 -4.01 26.18
N ILE A 516 13.98 -4.34 26.94
CA ILE A 516 14.37 -5.72 27.23
C ILE A 516 13.95 -6.04 28.65
N GLY A 517 13.42 -7.24 28.87
CA GLY A 517 12.89 -7.64 30.16
C GLY A 517 12.43 -9.08 30.21
N VAL A 518 11.57 -9.37 31.19
CA VAL A 518 10.99 -10.69 31.42
C VAL A 518 9.49 -10.65 31.16
N TRP A 519 9.01 -11.61 30.38
CA TRP A 519 7.59 -11.92 30.27
C TRP A 519 7.18 -12.80 31.45
N ASP A 520 6.43 -12.23 32.39
CA ASP A 520 5.81 -12.93 33.50
C ASP A 520 4.45 -13.47 33.07
N LYS A 521 4.47 -14.74 32.63
CA LYS A 521 3.31 -15.48 32.16
C LYS A 521 2.21 -15.62 33.23
N GLU A 522 2.58 -15.78 34.50
CA GLU A 522 1.63 -16.04 35.59
C GLU A 522 0.75 -14.81 35.86
N ASN A 523 1.37 -13.62 35.83
CA ASN A 523 0.67 -12.36 36.07
C ASN A 523 0.25 -11.63 34.78
N CYS A 524 0.63 -12.16 33.61
CA CYS A 524 0.41 -11.55 32.30
C CYS A 524 1.01 -10.13 32.22
N LYS A 525 2.27 -9.98 32.63
CA LYS A 525 2.99 -8.70 32.67
C LYS A 525 4.36 -8.79 32.03
N PHE A 526 4.83 -7.67 31.49
CA PHE A 526 6.21 -7.49 31.08
C PHE A 526 6.94 -6.66 32.14
N ILE A 527 8.07 -7.19 32.62
CA ILE A 527 8.91 -6.57 33.64
C ILE A 527 10.19 -6.11 32.93
N PRO A 528 10.34 -4.81 32.62
CA PRO A 528 11.54 -4.33 31.96
C PRO A 528 12.75 -4.37 32.90
N ASP A 529 13.94 -4.58 32.35
CA ASP A 529 15.21 -4.48 33.09
C ASP A 529 15.53 -3.04 33.50
N ASP A 530 15.15 -2.09 32.64
CA ASP A 530 15.23 -0.65 32.86
C ASP A 530 13.91 -0.01 32.42
N GLU A 531 13.39 0.93 33.21
CA GLU A 531 12.18 1.67 32.86
C GLU A 531 12.37 2.55 31.62
N GLU A 532 13.59 3.00 31.33
CA GLU A 532 13.89 3.91 30.23
C GLU A 532 13.76 3.21 28.86
N PRO A 533 12.80 3.64 28.01
CA PRO A 533 12.63 3.08 26.69
C PRO A 533 13.84 3.38 25.80
N GLN A 534 14.23 2.39 25.01
CA GLN A 534 15.31 2.53 24.05
C GLN A 534 14.72 2.76 22.66
N ILE A 535 15.26 3.74 21.91
CA ILE A 535 14.92 3.89 20.50
C ILE A 535 15.61 2.80 19.69
N PHE A 536 14.90 2.17 18.77
CA PHE A 536 15.43 1.04 18.00
C PHE A 536 16.37 1.49 16.86
N ASP A 537 15.91 2.45 16.06
CA ASP A 537 16.59 3.00 14.89
C ASP A 537 16.69 4.53 15.05
N TYR A 538 17.84 5.14 14.71
CA TYR A 538 18.03 6.60 14.82
C TYR A 538 17.56 7.38 13.58
N GLY A 539 17.16 6.68 12.53
CA GLY A 539 16.45 7.23 11.39
C GLY A 539 14.99 7.52 11.72
N GLU A 540 14.35 8.35 10.90
CA GLU A 540 12.93 8.70 11.07
C GLU A 540 12.02 7.89 10.15
N HIS A 541 12.50 6.73 9.69
CA HIS A 541 11.85 5.91 8.66
C HIS A 541 11.88 4.42 9.03
N PHE A 542 11.98 4.07 10.31
CA PHE A 542 11.80 2.69 10.77
C PHE A 542 10.60 2.68 11.70
N THR A 543 9.46 2.23 11.20
CA THR A 543 8.21 2.14 11.97
C THR A 543 7.45 0.85 11.70
N GLY A 544 6.40 0.61 12.48
CA GLY A 544 5.47 -0.47 12.30
C GLY A 544 6.10 -1.85 12.49
N PRO A 545 6.56 -2.18 13.72
CA PRO A 545 7.26 -3.42 13.98
C PRO A 545 6.28 -4.59 13.81
N SER A 546 6.71 -5.57 13.05
CA SER A 546 6.03 -6.86 12.97
C SER A 546 7.08 -7.95 12.79
N GLY A 547 6.80 -9.17 13.25
CA GLY A 547 7.83 -10.20 13.20
C GLY A 547 7.28 -11.61 13.35
N LEU A 548 8.19 -12.57 13.17
CA LEU A 548 7.95 -13.97 13.43
C LEU A 548 9.15 -14.62 14.11
N ILE A 549 8.94 -15.82 14.62
CA ILE A 549 10.02 -16.78 14.85
C ILE A 549 9.97 -17.77 13.68
N ASP A 550 11.05 -17.84 12.90
CA ASP A 550 11.09 -18.73 11.75
C ASP A 550 11.38 -20.20 12.13
N ASP A 551 11.39 -21.08 11.12
CA ASP A 551 11.69 -22.50 11.28
C ASP A 551 13.11 -22.81 11.77
N LYS A 552 14.01 -21.82 11.69
CA LYS A 552 15.38 -21.88 12.22
C LYS A 552 15.47 -21.32 13.64
N GLY A 553 14.36 -20.88 14.22
CA GLY A 553 14.30 -20.29 15.56
C GLY A 553 14.81 -18.84 15.63
N ARG A 554 14.98 -18.16 14.49
CA ARG A 554 15.41 -16.75 14.45
C ARG A 554 14.21 -15.84 14.71
N VAL A 555 14.39 -14.81 15.54
CA VAL A 555 13.43 -13.70 15.64
C VAL A 555 13.68 -12.78 14.46
N ILE A 556 12.75 -12.71 13.53
CA ILE A 556 12.80 -11.83 12.37
C ILE A 556 11.85 -10.65 12.60
N LEU A 557 12.38 -9.43 12.52
CA LEU A 557 11.63 -8.18 12.59
C LEU A 557 11.58 -7.51 11.21
N PHE A 558 10.38 -7.12 10.81
CA PHE A 558 10.07 -6.28 9.67
C PHE A 558 9.64 -4.90 10.14
N SER A 559 9.81 -3.93 9.26
CA SER A 559 9.37 -2.54 9.46
C SER A 559 8.96 -1.93 8.12
N ILE A 560 8.25 -0.82 8.19
CA ILE A 560 8.06 0.09 7.05
C ILE A 560 9.09 1.21 7.07
N ALA A 561 9.59 1.50 5.88
CA ALA A 561 10.26 2.73 5.52
C ALA A 561 9.34 3.69 4.77
N GLN A 562 8.67 4.55 5.54
CA GLN A 562 7.84 5.61 4.99
C GLN A 562 8.69 6.54 4.12
N ASP A 563 8.12 7.02 3.02
CA ASP A 563 8.88 7.73 1.99
C ASP A 563 9.17 9.20 2.34
N GLY A 564 8.36 9.80 3.22
CA GLY A 564 8.45 11.21 3.58
C GLY A 564 8.19 12.16 2.39
N ARG A 565 7.55 11.67 1.33
CA ARG A 565 7.19 12.44 0.14
C ARG A 565 5.88 13.17 0.36
N THR A 566 5.69 14.29 -0.34
CA THR A 566 4.40 14.99 -0.37
C THR A 566 3.38 14.21 -1.19
N GLY A 567 2.08 14.48 -0.99
CA GLY A 567 1.03 13.86 -1.80
C GLY A 567 1.22 14.07 -3.31
N LEU A 568 1.73 15.24 -3.73
CA LEU A 568 2.07 15.50 -5.14
C LEU A 568 3.18 14.59 -5.66
N GLN A 569 4.23 14.37 -4.87
CA GLN A 569 5.32 13.47 -5.25
C GLN A 569 4.86 12.01 -5.30
N GLN A 570 3.99 11.60 -4.37
CA GLN A 570 3.36 10.27 -4.38
C GLN A 570 2.49 10.08 -5.62
N TYR A 571 1.63 11.06 -5.94
CA TYR A 571 0.83 11.06 -7.17
C TYR A 571 1.69 10.88 -8.42
N LEU A 572 2.74 11.70 -8.57
CA LEU A 572 3.65 11.71 -9.71
C LEU A 572 4.50 10.44 -9.84
N SER A 573 4.74 9.74 -8.73
CA SER A 573 5.45 8.45 -8.74
C SER A 573 4.53 7.25 -8.93
N GLY A 574 3.25 7.39 -8.57
CA GLY A 574 2.26 6.32 -8.59
C GLY A 574 2.42 5.23 -7.53
N TRP A 575 3.34 5.41 -6.57
CA TRP A 575 3.54 4.48 -5.45
C TRP A 575 3.87 5.22 -4.17
N ALA A 576 3.78 4.57 -3.01
CA ALA A 576 4.15 5.12 -1.72
C ALA A 576 4.70 4.05 -0.77
N HIS A 577 5.79 4.41 -0.08
CA HIS A 577 6.46 3.63 0.97
C HIS A 577 7.08 2.31 0.47
N ASN A 578 7.76 1.59 1.36
CA ASN A 578 8.30 0.23 1.18
C ASN A 578 8.63 -0.36 2.56
N ALA A 579 8.93 -1.65 2.63
CA ALA A 579 9.50 -2.27 3.83
C ALA A 579 10.99 -1.94 3.98
N GLY A 580 11.48 -1.96 5.22
CA GLY A 580 12.92 -2.04 5.50
C GLY A 580 13.48 -3.45 5.25
N ILE A 581 14.80 -3.62 5.40
CA ILE A 581 15.40 -4.96 5.38
C ILE A 581 14.95 -5.77 6.61
N PRO A 582 14.55 -7.05 6.47
CA PRO A 582 14.23 -7.90 7.62
C PRO A 582 15.46 -8.11 8.52
N LEU A 583 15.26 -8.01 9.82
CA LEU A 583 16.33 -8.05 10.83
C LEU A 583 16.22 -9.28 11.73
N ILE A 584 17.35 -9.93 11.98
CA ILE A 584 17.52 -10.89 13.06
C ILE A 584 17.74 -10.11 14.36
N LEU A 585 16.94 -10.42 15.38
CA LEU A 585 17.10 -9.89 16.74
C LEU A 585 17.68 -10.95 17.67
N SER A 586 18.67 -10.58 18.48
CA SER A 586 19.21 -11.46 19.53
C SER A 586 19.73 -10.67 20.74
N LEU A 587 19.97 -11.38 21.85
CA LEU A 587 20.57 -10.84 23.06
C LEU A 587 22.08 -11.08 23.04
N GLY A 588 22.88 -10.01 23.14
CA GLY A 588 24.33 -10.11 23.28
C GLY A 588 24.76 -10.47 24.71
N ASP A 589 26.01 -10.90 24.86
CA ASP A 589 26.61 -11.27 26.17
C ASP A 589 26.65 -10.11 27.18
N ASP A 590 26.53 -8.87 26.70
CA ASP A 590 26.43 -7.65 27.52
C ASP A 590 24.99 -7.34 27.96
N GLY A 591 24.02 -8.19 27.62
CA GLY A 591 22.60 -8.00 27.92
C GLY A 591 21.90 -7.00 27.00
N LYS A 592 22.55 -6.53 25.93
CA LYS A 592 21.98 -5.57 24.98
C LYS A 592 21.50 -6.24 23.71
N LEU A 593 20.57 -5.57 23.02
CA LEU A 593 20.06 -5.99 21.72
C LEU A 593 21.20 -6.08 20.70
N ARG A 594 21.16 -7.13 19.88
CA ARG A 594 21.89 -7.24 18.62
C ARG A 594 20.89 -7.24 17.47
N ILE A 595 21.24 -6.50 16.42
CA ILE A 595 20.44 -6.38 15.20
C ILE A 595 21.33 -6.70 14.00
N GLU A 596 20.86 -7.60 13.14
CA GLU A 596 21.59 -8.04 11.96
C GLU A 596 20.64 -8.15 10.76
N PRO A 597 20.95 -7.52 9.61
CA PRO A 597 20.29 -7.82 8.36
C PRO A 597 20.33 -9.32 8.07
N ILE A 598 19.23 -9.89 7.58
CA ILE A 598 19.22 -11.32 7.25
C ILE A 598 20.30 -11.65 6.19
N PRO A 599 21.05 -12.76 6.33
CA PRO A 599 22.11 -13.11 5.40
C PRO A 599 21.60 -13.48 3.99
N GLU A 600 20.30 -13.77 3.84
CA GLU A 600 19.68 -14.11 2.57
C GLU A 600 19.85 -13.01 1.50
N PHE A 601 20.00 -11.72 1.88
CA PHE A 601 20.27 -10.63 0.95
C PHE A 601 21.59 -10.78 0.18
N GLN A 602 22.53 -11.60 0.67
CA GLN A 602 23.76 -11.90 -0.05
C GLN A 602 23.50 -12.60 -1.39
N SER A 603 22.35 -13.25 -1.57
CA SER A 603 21.92 -13.84 -2.84
C SER A 603 21.80 -12.81 -3.98
N LEU A 604 21.61 -11.53 -3.65
CA LEU A 604 21.51 -10.44 -4.61
C LEU A 604 22.86 -9.86 -5.01
N ARG A 605 23.96 -10.23 -4.36
CA ARG A 605 25.30 -9.74 -4.73
C ARG A 605 25.61 -10.11 -6.19
N LYS A 606 25.83 -9.10 -7.02
CA LYS A 606 26.12 -9.25 -8.44
C LYS A 606 27.63 -9.22 -8.70
N GLU A 607 28.26 -8.07 -8.47
CA GLU A 607 29.68 -7.86 -8.73
C GLU A 607 30.34 -7.22 -7.50
N LYS A 608 31.45 -7.78 -7.05
CA LYS A 608 32.31 -7.18 -6.02
C LYS A 608 33.10 -6.02 -6.64
N LEU A 609 32.64 -4.80 -6.43
CA LEU A 609 33.22 -3.57 -6.98
C LEU A 609 34.50 -3.13 -6.26
N ALA A 610 34.62 -3.45 -4.97
CA ALA A 610 35.82 -3.20 -4.17
C ALA A 610 36.03 -4.28 -3.11
N SER A 611 37.30 -4.59 -2.85
CA SER A 611 37.73 -5.31 -1.65
C SER A 611 39.18 -4.96 -1.33
N PHE A 612 39.41 -4.36 -0.17
CA PHE A 612 40.74 -3.98 0.28
C PHE A 612 40.79 -3.85 1.80
N THR A 613 42.00 -3.87 2.34
CA THR A 613 42.29 -3.76 3.78
C THR A 613 43.42 -2.78 4.03
N ASN A 614 43.45 -2.21 5.24
CA ASN A 614 44.54 -1.37 5.76
C ASN A 614 44.94 -0.24 4.81
N LYS A 615 44.01 0.68 4.55
CA LYS A 615 44.23 1.88 3.71
C LYS A 615 44.04 3.16 4.50
N SER A 616 44.81 4.19 4.15
CA SER A 616 44.46 5.57 4.52
C SER A 616 43.18 6.00 3.79
N ILE A 617 42.51 7.06 4.27
CA ILE A 617 41.35 7.65 3.55
C ILE A 617 41.73 7.99 2.10
N LYS A 618 42.91 8.58 1.88
CA LYS A 618 43.38 8.97 0.54
C LYS A 618 43.50 7.76 -0.38
N ASP A 619 44.18 6.71 0.07
CA ASP A 619 44.40 5.52 -0.76
C ASP A 619 43.09 4.75 -0.99
N ALA A 620 42.19 4.72 -0.01
CA ALA A 620 40.86 4.16 -0.18
C ALA A 620 40.07 4.93 -1.26
N ASN A 621 40.06 6.26 -1.21
CA ASN A 621 39.33 7.06 -2.20
C ASN A 621 39.90 6.97 -3.62
N GLU A 622 41.20 6.74 -3.79
CA GLU A 622 41.78 6.42 -5.11
C GLU A 622 41.23 5.11 -5.70
N LEU A 623 40.93 4.13 -4.85
CA LEU A 623 40.30 2.87 -5.27
C LEU A 623 38.78 3.05 -5.54
N LEU A 624 38.14 3.97 -4.81
CA LEU A 624 36.69 4.21 -4.92
C LEU A 624 36.28 5.17 -6.05
N LYS A 625 37.20 5.99 -6.60
CA LYS A 625 36.88 7.09 -7.53
C LYS A 625 36.03 6.71 -8.75
N ASN A 626 36.15 5.47 -9.22
CA ASN A 626 35.42 4.96 -10.39
C ASN A 626 34.19 4.12 -10.02
N ILE A 627 33.96 3.87 -8.73
CA ILE A 627 32.81 3.10 -8.27
C ILE A 627 31.59 4.01 -8.27
N LYS A 628 30.59 3.61 -9.05
CA LYS A 628 29.33 4.32 -9.21
C LYS A 628 28.19 3.33 -9.05
N GLY A 629 27.19 3.66 -8.23
CA GLY A 629 26.00 2.84 -8.09
C GLY A 629 24.95 3.45 -7.18
N ASP A 630 23.71 3.02 -7.39
CA ASP A 630 22.56 3.32 -6.54
C ASP A 630 21.85 2.08 -6.02
N MET A 631 22.42 0.91 -6.26
CA MET A 631 22.01 -0.39 -5.72
C MET A 631 23.27 -1.11 -5.22
N LEU A 632 23.64 -0.86 -3.96
CA LEU A 632 24.91 -1.30 -3.38
C LEU A 632 24.72 -1.92 -1.99
N GLU A 633 25.53 -2.93 -1.69
CA GLU A 633 25.85 -3.34 -0.32
C GLU A 633 27.29 -2.94 -0.03
N ILE A 634 27.52 -2.23 1.08
CA ILE A 634 28.83 -1.74 1.51
C ILE A 634 29.10 -2.23 2.93
N ILE A 635 30.21 -2.92 3.13
CA ILE A 635 30.68 -3.34 4.45
C ILE A 635 32.02 -2.65 4.69
N VAL A 636 32.14 -1.86 5.75
CA VAL A 636 33.36 -1.11 6.04
C VAL A 636 33.68 -1.10 7.53
N GLU A 637 34.96 -1.25 7.85
CA GLU A 637 35.50 -1.08 9.20
C GLU A 637 36.49 0.09 9.20
N LEU A 638 36.18 1.10 10.01
CA LEU A 638 36.96 2.33 10.16
C LEU A 638 37.55 2.37 11.56
N GLU A 639 38.87 2.38 11.66
CA GLU A 639 39.60 2.54 12.92
C GLU A 639 40.02 4.00 13.06
N ASN A 640 39.49 4.67 14.09
CA ASN A 640 39.83 6.05 14.39
C ASN A 640 41.22 6.15 15.04
N VAL A 641 42.07 7.02 14.51
CA VAL A 641 43.38 7.35 15.08
C VAL A 641 43.34 8.73 15.73
N SER A 642 42.81 9.74 15.03
CA SER A 642 42.78 11.14 15.52
C SER A 642 41.62 11.99 14.99
N ALA A 643 40.65 11.40 14.29
CA ALA A 643 39.54 12.14 13.69
C ALA A 643 38.44 12.48 14.72
N GLU A 644 37.99 13.73 14.69
CA GLU A 644 36.82 14.18 15.45
C GLU A 644 35.51 13.70 14.79
N SER A 645 35.51 13.59 13.46
CA SER A 645 34.38 13.10 12.68
C SER A 645 34.87 12.35 11.44
N TYR A 646 34.25 11.20 11.17
CA TYR A 646 34.63 10.32 10.07
C TYR A 646 33.50 9.39 9.66
N GLY A 647 33.56 8.86 8.43
CA GLY A 647 32.58 7.90 7.93
C GLY A 647 32.60 7.75 6.42
N MET A 648 31.42 7.62 5.84
CA MET A 648 31.19 7.34 4.42
C MET A 648 30.31 8.42 3.78
N LYS A 649 30.55 8.72 2.51
CA LYS A 649 29.62 9.44 1.65
C LYS A 649 29.06 8.47 0.62
N VAL A 650 27.76 8.52 0.40
CA VAL A 650 27.05 7.76 -0.63
C VAL A 650 26.17 8.72 -1.44
N ARG A 651 25.67 8.24 -2.59
CA ARG A 651 24.82 9.02 -3.50
C ARG A 651 25.38 10.42 -3.75
N SER A 652 26.68 10.47 -4.04
CA SER A 652 27.43 11.72 -4.15
C SER A 652 27.73 12.06 -5.60
N THR A 653 27.68 13.35 -5.90
CA THR A 653 28.13 13.93 -7.17
C THR A 653 29.61 14.30 -7.09
N GLU A 654 30.31 14.27 -8.22
CA GLU A 654 31.76 14.55 -8.26
C GLU A 654 32.10 15.97 -7.78
N ASP A 655 31.21 16.93 -8.05
CA ASP A 655 31.33 18.32 -7.59
C ASP A 655 30.81 18.56 -6.15
N GLY A 656 30.35 17.51 -5.46
CA GLY A 656 29.85 17.58 -4.08
C GLY A 656 28.57 18.40 -3.88
N GLN A 657 27.83 18.71 -4.96
CA GLN A 657 26.60 19.50 -4.90
C GLN A 657 25.40 18.70 -4.36
N GLU A 658 25.38 17.39 -4.62
CA GLU A 658 24.54 16.44 -3.92
C GLU A 658 25.40 15.34 -3.27
N GLU A 659 25.15 15.04 -2.00
CA GLU A 659 25.81 14.00 -1.20
C GLU A 659 24.95 13.58 0.00
N THR A 660 25.07 12.33 0.43
CA THR A 660 24.53 11.83 1.71
C THR A 660 25.69 11.34 2.57
N VAL A 661 25.84 11.90 3.76
CA VAL A 661 27.02 11.66 4.61
C VAL A 661 26.64 10.84 5.83
N ILE A 662 27.18 9.64 5.95
CA ILE A 662 27.06 8.75 7.11
C ILE A 662 28.32 8.96 7.95
N PHE A 663 28.19 9.37 9.22
CA PHE A 663 29.37 9.69 10.02
C PHE A 663 29.19 9.43 11.51
N TYR A 664 30.31 9.18 12.17
CA TYR A 664 30.45 9.17 13.61
C TYR A 664 31.09 10.47 14.08
N ASP A 665 30.51 11.11 15.10
CA ASP A 665 31.08 12.26 15.80
C ASP A 665 31.72 11.75 17.10
N SER A 666 33.06 11.68 17.13
CA SER A 666 33.84 11.15 18.25
C SER A 666 33.69 11.99 19.53
N LEU A 667 33.48 13.30 19.37
CA LEU A 667 33.36 14.23 20.50
C LEU A 667 31.98 14.10 21.16
N LYS A 668 30.92 14.04 20.35
CA LYS A 668 29.54 13.90 20.84
C LYS A 668 29.14 12.45 21.09
N LYS A 669 29.93 11.49 20.59
CA LYS A 669 29.63 10.05 20.60
C LYS A 669 28.28 9.76 19.94
N THR A 670 28.09 10.24 18.72
CA THR A 670 26.85 10.03 17.96
C THR A 670 27.12 9.44 16.59
N LEU A 671 26.23 8.54 16.17
CA LEU A 671 26.16 8.05 14.78
C LEU A 671 25.06 8.83 14.07
N ASN A 672 25.37 9.35 12.87
CA ASN A 672 24.47 10.25 12.15
C ASN A 672 24.47 9.98 10.63
N VAL A 673 23.38 10.41 9.98
CA VAL A 673 23.25 10.57 8.54
C VAL A 673 22.82 12.01 8.23
N ASP A 674 23.68 12.76 7.56
CA ASP A 674 23.40 14.09 7.05
C ASP A 674 22.83 14.02 5.63
N ARG A 675 21.59 14.50 5.49
CA ARG A 675 20.84 14.57 4.23
C ARG A 675 20.64 16.00 3.73
N LEU A 676 21.29 17.01 4.31
CA LEU A 676 21.13 18.42 3.93
C LEU A 676 21.47 18.69 2.46
N LYS A 677 22.41 17.93 1.90
CA LYS A 677 22.76 17.95 0.47
C LYS A 677 22.30 16.70 -0.29
N SER A 678 21.44 15.86 0.26
CA SER A 678 20.98 14.65 -0.44
C SER A 678 20.11 14.95 -1.67
N SER A 679 19.59 16.18 -1.77
CA SER A 679 18.75 16.63 -2.87
C SER A 679 18.80 18.16 -3.04
N LYS A 680 18.87 18.64 -4.29
CA LYS A 680 18.66 20.05 -4.65
C LYS A 680 17.20 20.46 -4.62
N ALA A 681 16.27 19.51 -4.61
CA ALA A 681 14.84 19.80 -4.56
C ALA A 681 14.46 20.47 -3.23
N SER A 682 13.70 21.56 -3.30
CA SER A 682 13.24 22.31 -2.12
C SER A 682 12.06 21.64 -1.41
N ASP A 683 11.31 20.81 -2.13
CA ASP A 683 10.14 20.05 -1.68
C ASP A 683 10.50 18.65 -1.14
N VAL A 684 11.80 18.35 -0.97
CA VAL A 684 12.28 17.12 -0.32
C VAL A 684 12.65 17.41 1.13
N ARG A 685 12.15 16.58 2.06
CA ARG A 685 12.51 16.66 3.47
C ARG A 685 13.96 16.26 3.68
N LYS A 686 14.75 17.20 4.19
CA LYS A 686 16.19 17.07 4.48
C LYS A 686 16.46 17.34 5.96
N GLY A 687 17.60 16.87 6.45
CA GLY A 687 18.03 17.08 7.82
C GLY A 687 19.09 16.06 8.23
N ILE A 688 19.61 16.22 9.44
CA ILE A 688 20.51 15.26 10.07
C ILE A 688 19.67 14.36 10.96
N GLN A 689 19.86 13.04 10.82
CA GLN A 689 19.25 12.01 11.67
C GLN A 689 20.37 11.29 12.40
N GLY A 690 20.17 10.92 13.67
CA GLY A 690 21.22 10.31 14.46
C GLY A 690 20.94 10.27 15.96
N GLY A 691 21.79 9.58 16.68
CA GLY A 691 21.65 9.37 18.13
C GLY A 691 22.95 8.93 18.79
N GLU A 692 22.92 8.81 20.12
CA GLU A 692 24.06 8.41 20.92
C GLU A 692 24.56 7.02 20.54
N PHE A 693 25.85 6.86 20.33
CA PHE A 693 26.46 5.60 19.95
C PHE A 693 27.85 5.49 20.58
N PHE A 694 28.01 4.50 21.44
CA PHE A 694 29.25 4.27 22.17
C PHE A 694 29.99 3.12 21.52
N LEU A 695 31.18 3.40 20.98
CA LEU A 695 32.07 2.38 20.46
C LEU A 695 32.76 1.65 21.61
N ASP A 696 32.86 0.33 21.50
CA ASP A 696 33.80 -0.46 22.29
C ASP A 696 35.16 -0.44 21.56
N GLY A 697 36.10 0.35 22.08
CA GLY A 697 37.34 0.70 21.39
C GLY A 697 37.19 1.85 20.40
N ASN A 698 37.94 1.78 19.29
CA ASN A 698 38.04 2.85 18.29
C ASN A 698 37.60 2.42 16.88
N THR A 699 36.95 1.26 16.75
CA THR A 699 36.53 0.70 15.46
C THR A 699 35.03 0.83 15.23
N LEU A 700 34.66 1.59 14.20
CA LEU A 700 33.30 1.69 13.68
C LEU A 700 33.14 0.71 12.53
N LYS A 701 32.22 -0.25 12.68
CA LYS A 701 31.81 -1.16 11.60
C LYS A 701 30.46 -0.74 11.07
N LEU A 702 30.37 -0.46 9.77
CA LEU A 702 29.13 -0.12 9.09
C LEU A 702 28.81 -1.19 8.05
N HIS A 703 27.57 -1.69 8.09
CA HIS A 703 26.96 -2.46 7.01
C HIS A 703 25.85 -1.60 6.41
N ILE A 704 26.05 -1.12 5.19
CA ILE A 704 25.20 -0.13 4.53
C ILE A 704 24.54 -0.80 3.33
N TYR A 705 23.21 -0.68 3.26
CA TYR A 705 22.44 -1.03 2.07
C TYR A 705 21.92 0.26 1.42
N LEU A 706 22.18 0.40 0.13
CA LEU A 706 21.76 1.53 -0.70
C LEU A 706 20.87 1.04 -1.84
N ASP A 707 19.58 1.34 -1.82
CA ASP A 707 18.62 0.90 -2.83
C ASP A 707 17.78 2.07 -3.35
N ARG A 708 18.33 2.75 -4.37
CA ARG A 708 17.78 3.94 -5.01
C ARG A 708 17.55 5.08 -4.01
N SER A 709 16.35 5.14 -3.43
CA SER A 709 15.99 6.13 -2.40
C SER A 709 16.20 5.63 -0.97
N MET A 710 16.43 4.34 -0.75
CA MET A 710 16.68 3.78 0.56
C MET A 710 18.17 3.83 0.92
N VAL A 711 18.46 4.24 2.15
CA VAL A 711 19.78 4.06 2.78
C VAL A 711 19.54 3.49 4.17
N GLU A 712 20.02 2.28 4.41
CA GLU A 712 20.00 1.63 5.72
C GLU A 712 21.43 1.39 6.21
N VAL A 713 21.72 1.80 7.43
CA VAL A 713 23.05 1.71 8.04
C VAL A 713 22.95 0.89 9.32
N TYR A 714 23.70 -0.20 9.42
CA TYR A 714 23.79 -1.04 10.60
C TYR A 714 25.19 -0.91 11.21
N ALA A 715 25.27 -0.37 12.43
CA ALA A 715 26.53 -0.07 13.10
C ALA A 715 26.83 -1.07 14.21
N ASN A 716 27.99 -1.71 14.12
CA ASN A 716 28.51 -2.71 15.07
C ASN A 716 27.44 -3.71 15.57
N ASN A 717 26.49 -4.09 14.71
CA ASN A 717 25.38 -5.00 15.01
C ASN A 717 24.50 -4.58 16.22
N THR A 718 24.47 -3.30 16.60
CA THR A 718 23.79 -2.84 17.83
C THR A 718 22.83 -1.67 17.62
N LYS A 719 23.02 -0.85 16.57
CA LYS A 719 22.12 0.25 16.20
C LYS A 719 21.99 0.40 14.70
N SER A 720 20.85 0.91 14.26
CA SER A 720 20.56 1.15 12.84
C SER A 720 20.13 2.59 12.58
N ILE A 721 20.28 3.02 11.32
CA ILE A 721 19.70 4.25 10.77
C ILE A 721 19.04 3.91 9.44
N THR A 722 17.72 4.01 9.39
CA THR A 722 16.91 3.82 8.18
C THR A 722 16.46 5.16 7.65
N THR A 723 16.79 5.48 6.40
CA THR A 723 16.48 6.79 5.84
C THR A 723 16.18 6.82 4.35
N ARG A 724 15.64 7.95 3.90
CA ARG A 724 15.24 8.22 2.52
C ARG A 724 16.02 9.39 1.92
N VAL A 725 16.48 9.20 0.69
CA VAL A 725 17.17 10.21 -0.11
C VAL A 725 16.58 10.29 -1.51
N TYR A 726 16.45 11.50 -2.06
CA TYR A 726 15.88 11.73 -3.39
C TYR A 726 16.75 12.67 -4.23
N PRO A 727 17.96 12.23 -4.64
CA PRO A 727 18.83 13.04 -5.49
C PRO A 727 18.10 13.49 -6.76
N THR A 728 18.33 14.74 -7.15
CA THR A 728 17.76 15.32 -8.38
C THR A 728 18.61 15.02 -9.60
N ARG A 729 19.92 14.84 -9.40
CA ARG A 729 20.88 14.56 -10.47
C ARG A 729 21.12 13.06 -10.62
N GLU A 730 21.16 12.61 -11.86
CA GLU A 730 21.38 11.20 -12.20
C GLU A 730 22.83 10.75 -11.94
N ASP A 731 23.78 11.70 -11.93
CA ASP A 731 25.21 11.44 -11.68
C ASP A 731 25.56 11.34 -10.18
N ALA A 732 24.59 11.46 -9.27
CA ALA A 732 24.77 11.32 -7.82
C ALA A 732 24.99 9.85 -7.40
N LEU A 733 26.00 9.18 -7.98
CA LEU A 733 26.25 7.74 -7.87
C LEU A 733 27.54 7.39 -7.11
N GLY A 734 28.32 8.39 -6.71
CA GLY A 734 29.63 8.21 -6.10
C GLY A 734 29.57 7.73 -4.65
N VAL A 735 30.64 7.03 -4.25
CA VAL A 735 30.91 6.58 -2.89
C VAL A 735 32.33 7.02 -2.49
N SER A 736 32.52 7.43 -1.24
CA SER A 736 33.85 7.75 -0.70
C SER A 736 33.91 7.59 0.82
N VAL A 737 35.12 7.41 1.35
CA VAL A 737 35.41 7.53 2.78
C VAL A 737 35.77 8.98 3.08
N TRP A 738 35.37 9.51 4.24
CA TRP A 738 35.76 10.85 4.66
C TRP A 738 36.13 10.90 6.15
N GLY A 739 36.94 11.89 6.53
CA GLY A 739 37.24 12.19 7.93
C GLY A 739 38.08 13.46 8.05
N ASN A 740 37.99 14.14 9.20
CA ASN A 740 38.73 15.38 9.50
C ASN A 740 40.00 15.16 10.35
N GLY A 741 40.52 13.93 10.36
CA GLY A 741 41.77 13.51 10.98
C GLY A 741 42.19 12.15 10.45
N ASP A 742 43.11 11.47 11.13
CA ASP A 742 43.61 10.17 10.67
C ASP A 742 42.62 9.05 11.00
N VAL A 743 42.25 8.29 9.95
CA VAL A 743 41.41 7.11 10.02
C VAL A 743 42.00 6.04 9.13
N THR A 744 42.08 4.82 9.65
CA THR A 744 42.47 3.64 8.87
C THR A 744 41.21 2.89 8.43
N VAL A 745 41.06 2.69 7.12
CA VAL A 745 40.07 1.74 6.59
C VAL A 745 40.64 0.34 6.78
N LYS A 746 40.21 -0.34 7.84
CA LYS A 746 40.70 -1.68 8.21
C LYS A 746 40.30 -2.70 7.17
N SER A 747 39.04 -2.67 6.77
CA SER A 747 38.48 -3.49 5.71
C SER A 747 37.36 -2.72 4.99
N MET A 748 37.21 -2.99 3.70
CA MET A 748 36.06 -2.53 2.92
C MET A 748 35.71 -3.57 1.87
N GLU A 749 34.43 -3.88 1.73
CA GLU A 749 33.84 -4.57 0.59
C GLU A 749 32.66 -3.77 0.04
N ILE A 750 32.55 -3.68 -1.28
CA ILE A 750 31.40 -3.08 -1.97
C ILE A 750 30.91 -4.07 -3.02
N TRP A 751 29.62 -4.34 -3.00
CA TRP A 751 28.94 -5.17 -3.97
C TRP A 751 27.87 -4.35 -4.70
N SER A 752 27.80 -4.47 -6.02
CA SER A 752 26.57 -4.13 -6.74
C SER A 752 25.52 -5.19 -6.47
N MET A 753 24.27 -4.78 -6.35
CA MET A 753 23.14 -5.65 -6.05
C MET A 753 22.25 -5.85 -7.27
N ASN A 754 21.71 -7.05 -7.45
CA ASN A 754 20.62 -7.30 -8.39
C ASN A 754 19.28 -6.79 -7.83
N SER A 755 18.32 -6.57 -8.73
CA SER A 755 16.91 -6.44 -8.36
C SER A 755 16.42 -7.75 -7.74
N ALA A 756 15.55 -7.67 -6.74
CA ALA A 756 14.80 -8.81 -6.20
C ALA A 756 13.54 -9.14 -7.03
N TYR A 757 13.20 -8.28 -8.00
CA TYR A 757 12.08 -8.40 -8.94
C TYR A 757 12.53 -8.69 -10.37
#